data_AF-A0AAD4T505-F1
#
_entry.id   AF-A0AAD4T505-F1
#
_cell.length_a   1.000
_cell.length_b   1.000
_cell.length_c   1.000
_cell.angle_alpha   90.00
_cell.angle_beta   90.00
_cell.angle_gamma   90.00
#
_symmetry.space_group_name_H-M   'P 1'
#
loop_
_entity.id
_entity.type
_entity.pdbx_description
1 polymer ?
#
loop_
_entity_poly.entity_id
_entity_poly.type
_entity_poly.pdbx_seq_one_letter_code
_entity_poly.pdbx_strand_id
1 'polypeptide(L)'
;MKSEDNEEEGLLLLKQLQESVDSDPTNASHHYNLALFILENKQEEEEKAKAVEHLVISAKLNPNNGSAFRLLGHYYSRFSIKDTSRASKCYQRSLTLNPDDIEAGEALCDLLSDDGKETLEVAVCRDASEKSPRAFWAYRRLGYLLAHQKKWTEAVQSLQQAIRGYPTCADLWETLGLAYQRLGMLTAAIKSYGRAIELEDTKIFALVESGNIFLMLGSFRKGIEQFRQALDIAPHSVAAHCGLASGMLWLAKECVNSGAFAWGASLLQEASDIAKASTGLSGNASCTWKLHGDIQLTLAKCFPWMDGKMCIDYDEVAFRKSIASWKRSLYLAAVSASRSYQRALHLTPWKANIYADIAISMDLILSMEERNEPKPIAWQLPEKMSLGALFLEGDSSDFWVIFGYLSTHSPMKQHALIRGLQLDASLATAWAYLGKLYRKVGEKQLTAQAFDHARSIDPALALPWAGISTEFGSGGCTLDEAYESCLRAVQILPLAEFQIGLGNIAFLSGHLQSPQVFGAVCQAVHRAPQCPESHNLNGLVHEARSDYQSAIACYRLARYAINCSVRKTPESHLSDISANLARAYYMAGNAVESSRECEGLKKEGLLDIRGLQIHALSLWKLGKDELALSVVRILAASISKMDNDTASASICLVCKLMYHISGLESASSSILKMPRELLKSSSMSFIVFVIHVLDHSNRLESVIPIGRESLTSDEEIAEMHSLIALSKVVKTGLKQITDIQKGVHHLRKALHRYPHSSLLRNQLGYLLLSSKEWNDVHIVPRCTVVESPGFHVVDGLVSAPEILGAAVVACNSSKSTNLKLSFATCIDPCMHGRQTISQLQRWLHQEPWNHTARYLLLLNFLQKAREERFPQHLCIILSRLVCVVLSCEMYSKKDVAYQYQKFQLLLCASEISLQNGAHNDCIGHALDSLKLALPDSTRFFAHLVLCRAYAALEEFPKSQKEYMKCLELKTEHPVGLISLKLLESRFNLHIDTSTVNLKFEECLKEIGSSRNIWMAVFQLVLGQSYIWDQDMLHAEEALAQGCSLVDTDSCLFLCHGVICMELAKQQSGSQFLSLSVSSLRRAQEVSPIPLPIVSALLAQAEASLGSRGEWERNLRLEWFSWPSDTRPAELYFQMHLLARQLKGGPDSSLGVGFHRTPQTWILRAIHVNPSCSRYWKLLYKTKV
;
A
#
# COMPACT_ATOMS: atom_id res chain seq x y z
N MET A 1 7.96 22.69 -77.09
CA MET A 1 7.85 24.16 -77.10
C MET A 1 8.78 24.83 -76.08
N LYS A 2 8.79 24.48 -74.78
CA LYS A 2 9.82 25.01 -73.83
C LYS A 2 11.27 24.50 -74.02
N SER A 3 11.53 23.64 -75.00
CA SER A 3 12.86 23.04 -75.26
C SER A 3 13.55 23.63 -76.49
N GLU A 4 12.82 24.23 -77.43
CA GLU A 4 13.40 24.86 -78.63
C GLU A 4 13.74 26.33 -78.38
N ASP A 5 12.93 27.04 -77.56
CA ASP A 5 13.24 28.42 -77.14
C ASP A 5 14.57 28.53 -76.37
N ASN A 6 14.95 27.49 -75.62
CA ASN A 6 16.21 27.46 -74.86
C ASN A 6 17.47 27.25 -75.74
N GLU A 7 17.35 26.58 -76.88
CA GLU A 7 18.50 26.36 -77.78
C GLU A 7 18.79 27.62 -78.62
N GLU A 8 17.76 28.35 -79.06
CA GLU A 8 17.92 29.63 -79.75
C GLU A 8 18.43 30.74 -78.81
N GLU A 9 17.93 30.83 -77.57
CA GLU A 9 18.47 31.75 -76.57
C GLU A 9 19.93 31.43 -76.23
N GLY A 10 20.30 30.15 -76.16
CA GLY A 10 21.68 29.71 -75.92
C GLY A 10 22.64 30.06 -77.06
N LEU A 11 22.22 29.89 -78.32
CA LEU A 11 23.01 30.29 -79.49
C LEU A 11 23.19 31.80 -79.60
N LEU A 12 22.17 32.58 -79.22
CA LEU A 12 22.24 34.04 -79.15
C LEU A 12 23.23 34.49 -78.07
N LEU A 13 23.18 33.87 -76.88
CA LEU A 13 24.07 34.17 -75.77
C LEU A 13 25.53 33.78 -76.08
N LEU A 14 25.75 32.66 -76.76
CA LEU A 14 27.08 32.24 -77.21
C LEU A 14 27.69 33.24 -78.20
N LYS A 15 26.90 33.74 -79.16
CA LYS A 15 27.35 34.80 -80.09
C LYS A 15 27.66 36.10 -79.36
N GLN A 16 26.80 36.52 -78.42
CA GLN A 16 27.04 37.71 -77.59
C GLN A 16 28.32 37.58 -76.74
N LEU A 17 28.57 36.40 -76.18
CA LEU A 17 29.78 36.14 -75.41
C LEU A 17 31.03 36.09 -76.31
N GLN A 18 30.95 35.53 -77.51
CA GLN A 18 32.02 35.57 -78.50
C GLN A 18 32.32 36.99 -78.97
N GLU A 19 31.29 37.77 -79.31
CA GLU A 19 31.43 39.19 -79.66
C GLU A 19 32.03 40.01 -78.50
N SER A 20 31.67 39.69 -77.25
CA SER A 20 32.25 40.36 -76.08
C SER A 20 33.75 40.05 -75.91
N VAL A 21 34.16 38.81 -76.21
CA VAL A 21 35.58 38.41 -76.20
C VAL A 21 36.35 39.05 -77.36
N ASP A 22 35.75 39.13 -78.54
CA ASP A 22 36.37 39.74 -79.71
C ASP A 22 36.48 41.26 -79.57
N SER A 23 35.53 41.89 -78.88
CA SER A 23 35.54 43.33 -78.61
C SER A 23 36.59 43.75 -77.58
N ASP A 24 36.86 42.91 -76.58
CA ASP A 24 37.81 43.20 -75.49
C ASP A 24 38.60 41.92 -75.08
N PRO A 25 39.60 41.51 -75.87
CA PRO A 25 40.34 40.25 -75.66
C PRO A 25 41.27 40.27 -74.44
N THR A 26 41.39 41.40 -73.75
CA THR A 26 42.21 41.53 -72.53
C THR A 26 41.40 41.32 -71.25
N ASN A 27 40.07 41.24 -71.35
CA ASN A 27 39.20 41.12 -70.20
C ASN A 27 38.99 39.65 -69.79
N ALA A 28 39.51 39.29 -68.61
CA ALA A 28 39.49 37.93 -68.10
C ALA A 28 38.06 37.38 -67.84
N SER A 29 37.08 38.24 -67.56
CA SER A 29 35.71 37.83 -67.25
C SER A 29 34.93 37.38 -68.49
N HIS A 30 35.14 38.00 -69.65
CA HIS A 30 34.52 37.60 -70.92
C HIS A 30 35.01 36.21 -71.33
N HIS A 31 36.32 35.96 -71.26
CA HIS A 31 36.90 34.63 -71.51
C HIS A 31 36.41 33.58 -70.52
N TYR A 32 36.25 33.93 -69.23
CA TYR A 32 35.72 33.01 -68.22
C TYR A 32 34.26 32.63 -68.49
N ASN A 33 33.39 33.62 -68.74
CA ASN A 33 31.97 33.40 -68.98
C ASN A 33 31.72 32.61 -70.28
N LEU A 34 32.47 32.91 -71.35
CA LEU A 34 32.41 32.16 -72.60
C LEU A 34 32.81 30.70 -72.37
N ALA A 35 33.88 30.46 -71.62
CA ALA A 35 34.34 29.11 -71.35
C ALA A 35 33.41 28.31 -70.43
N LEU A 36 32.84 28.95 -69.41
CA LEU A 36 31.81 28.36 -68.55
C LEU A 36 30.60 27.92 -69.38
N PHE A 37 30.10 28.80 -70.24
CA PHE A 37 28.95 28.52 -71.10
C PHE A 37 29.20 27.34 -72.05
N ILE A 38 30.40 27.24 -72.65
CA ILE A 38 30.76 26.13 -73.53
C ILE A 38 30.86 24.81 -72.73
N LEU A 39 31.39 24.84 -71.51
CA LEU A 39 31.49 23.65 -70.65
C LEU A 39 30.13 23.15 -70.15
N GLU A 40 29.16 24.04 -69.92
CA GLU A 40 27.82 23.69 -69.41
C GLU A 40 26.89 23.16 -70.51
N ASN A 41 26.94 23.74 -71.72
CA ASN A 41 25.91 23.50 -72.74
C ASN A 41 26.30 22.54 -73.88
N LYS A 42 27.59 22.24 -74.07
CA LYS A 42 28.06 21.48 -75.25
C LYS A 42 28.70 20.15 -74.90
N GLN A 43 28.34 19.09 -75.63
CA GLN A 43 28.78 17.72 -75.34
C GLN A 43 30.06 17.29 -76.09
N GLU A 44 30.40 17.92 -77.20
CA GLU A 44 31.54 17.56 -78.06
C GLU A 44 32.92 17.84 -77.42
N GLU A 45 33.86 16.90 -77.56
CA GLU A 45 35.20 16.99 -76.94
C GLU A 45 36.08 18.09 -77.56
N GLU A 46 35.95 18.33 -78.86
CA GLU A 46 36.73 19.37 -79.57
C GLU A 46 36.35 20.79 -79.12
N GLU A 47 35.07 21.04 -78.80
CA GLU A 47 34.62 22.35 -78.33
C GLU A 47 34.97 22.60 -76.86
N LYS A 48 35.06 21.54 -76.05
CA LYS A 48 35.57 21.64 -74.66
C LYS A 48 37.06 21.94 -74.62
N ALA A 49 37.84 21.47 -75.60
CA ALA A 49 39.24 21.86 -75.74
C ALA A 49 39.39 23.38 -75.98
N LYS A 50 38.52 23.97 -76.82
CA LYS A 50 38.46 25.44 -77.03
C LYS A 50 38.06 26.19 -75.75
N ALA A 51 37.13 25.64 -74.96
CA ALA A 51 36.77 26.22 -73.67
C ALA A 51 37.96 26.28 -72.70
N VAL A 52 38.82 25.26 -72.70
CA VAL A 52 40.02 25.21 -71.86
C VAL A 52 41.07 26.22 -72.29
N GLU A 53 41.25 26.43 -73.59
CA GLU A 53 42.11 27.50 -74.08
C GLU A 53 41.65 28.87 -73.55
N HIS A 54 40.35 29.15 -73.60
CA HIS A 54 39.78 30.36 -73.01
C HIS A 54 39.90 30.42 -71.47
N LEU A 55 39.79 29.30 -70.75
CA LEU A 55 40.06 29.25 -69.30
C LEU A 55 41.53 29.48 -68.95
N VAL A 56 42.47 28.94 -69.73
CA VAL A 56 43.91 29.18 -69.54
C VAL A 56 44.25 30.65 -69.82
N ILE A 57 43.64 31.25 -70.85
CA ILE A 57 43.76 32.70 -71.13
C ILE A 57 43.18 33.50 -69.97
N SER A 58 41.98 33.16 -69.49
CA SER A 58 41.36 33.83 -68.34
C SER A 58 42.22 33.74 -67.08
N ALA A 59 42.80 32.56 -66.79
CA ALA A 59 43.67 32.34 -65.63
C ALA A 59 45.01 33.10 -65.74
N LYS A 60 45.53 33.32 -66.96
CA LYS A 60 46.73 34.14 -67.21
C LYS A 60 46.43 35.64 -67.03
N LEU A 61 45.29 36.10 -67.55
CA LEU A 61 44.86 37.50 -67.48
C LEU A 61 44.43 37.91 -66.06
N ASN A 62 43.83 37.00 -65.29
CA ASN A 62 43.50 37.21 -63.89
C ASN A 62 43.96 36.03 -63.00
N PRO A 63 45.21 36.09 -62.48
CA PRO A 63 45.76 35.06 -61.61
C PRO A 63 45.06 34.90 -60.25
N ASN A 64 44.16 35.83 -59.88
CA ASN A 64 43.40 35.79 -58.63
C ASN A 64 42.03 35.11 -58.80
N ASN A 65 41.65 34.70 -60.02
CA ASN A 65 40.38 34.02 -60.25
C ASN A 65 40.47 32.52 -59.89
N GLY A 66 40.19 32.19 -58.63
CA GLY A 66 40.16 30.78 -58.15
C GLY A 66 39.21 29.89 -58.95
N SER A 67 38.04 30.41 -59.35
CA SER A 67 37.03 29.64 -60.08
C SER A 67 37.50 29.15 -61.46
N ALA A 68 38.37 29.89 -62.14
CA ALA A 68 38.99 29.46 -63.40
C ALA A 68 39.93 28.26 -63.18
N PHE A 69 40.72 28.27 -62.10
CA PHE A 69 41.59 27.16 -61.74
C PHE A 69 40.81 25.91 -61.32
N ARG A 70 39.67 26.06 -60.64
CA ARG A 70 38.75 24.94 -60.33
C ARG A 70 38.23 24.27 -61.60
N LEU A 71 37.70 25.03 -62.56
CA LEU A 71 37.18 24.47 -63.81
C LEU A 71 38.27 23.80 -64.65
N LEU A 72 39.48 24.37 -64.69
CA LEU A 72 40.65 23.74 -65.30
C LEU A 72 41.00 22.40 -64.62
N GLY A 73 40.92 22.35 -63.28
CA GLY A 73 41.10 21.13 -62.51
C GLY A 73 40.07 20.05 -62.88
N HIS A 74 38.78 20.41 -62.96
CA HIS A 74 37.73 19.49 -63.40
C HIS A 74 37.97 18.97 -64.80
N TYR A 75 38.43 19.83 -65.72
CA TYR A 75 38.76 19.41 -67.06
C TYR A 75 39.90 18.39 -67.11
N TYR A 76 41.03 18.66 -66.42
CA TYR A 76 42.16 17.75 -66.37
C TYR A 76 41.86 16.45 -65.63
N SER A 77 40.96 16.49 -64.65
CA SER A 77 40.52 15.30 -63.92
C SER A 77 39.57 14.42 -64.73
N ARG A 78 38.64 15.02 -65.49
CA ARG A 78 37.50 14.31 -66.11
C ARG A 78 37.66 14.03 -67.61
N PHE A 79 38.31 14.90 -68.38
CA PHE A 79 38.25 14.88 -69.85
C PHE A 79 39.62 14.67 -70.53
N SER A 80 40.72 15.19 -69.97
CA SER A 80 42.06 15.07 -70.57
C SER A 80 42.87 13.94 -69.93
N ILE A 81 42.96 12.76 -70.57
CA ILE A 81 43.87 11.61 -70.27
C ILE A 81 44.27 11.51 -68.78
N LYS A 82 43.27 11.61 -67.87
CA LYS A 82 43.40 11.56 -66.41
C LYS A 82 44.71 12.14 -65.86
N ASP A 83 45.04 13.37 -66.26
CA ASP A 83 46.34 14.00 -65.97
C ASP A 83 46.34 14.55 -64.52
N THR A 84 46.35 13.62 -63.55
CA THR A 84 46.11 13.88 -62.11
C THR A 84 47.09 14.90 -61.52
N SER A 85 48.32 14.92 -62.02
CA SER A 85 49.37 15.85 -61.56
C SER A 85 49.05 17.32 -61.86
N ARG A 86 48.44 17.62 -63.02
CA ARG A 86 48.03 18.97 -63.40
C ARG A 86 46.74 19.36 -62.69
N ALA A 87 45.78 18.43 -62.61
CA ALA A 87 44.53 18.64 -61.89
C ALA A 87 44.79 19.01 -60.41
N SER A 88 45.65 18.25 -59.71
CA SER A 88 45.99 18.52 -58.32
C SER A 88 46.64 19.90 -58.12
N LYS A 89 47.52 20.33 -59.04
CA LYS A 89 48.11 21.68 -58.98
C LYS A 89 47.08 22.79 -59.22
N CYS A 90 46.16 22.59 -60.16
CA CYS A 90 45.06 23.52 -60.44
C CYS A 90 44.12 23.65 -59.23
N TYR A 91 43.73 22.54 -58.61
CA TYR A 91 42.91 22.58 -57.39
C TYR A 91 43.65 23.18 -56.20
N GLN A 92 44.93 22.83 -55.98
CA GLN A 92 45.76 23.47 -54.95
C GLN A 92 45.81 24.99 -55.14
N ARG A 93 45.99 25.46 -56.38
CA ARG A 93 45.97 26.89 -56.67
C ARG A 93 44.61 27.52 -56.38
N SER A 94 43.51 26.84 -56.74
CA SER A 94 42.15 27.29 -56.38
C SER A 94 42.00 27.47 -54.86
N LEU A 95 42.40 26.48 -54.07
CA LEU A 95 42.31 26.50 -52.62
C LEU A 95 43.22 27.54 -51.95
N THR A 96 44.39 27.82 -52.51
CA THR A 96 45.24 28.92 -52.00
C THR A 96 44.61 30.29 -52.18
N LEU A 97 43.76 30.46 -53.21
CA LEU A 97 43.07 31.71 -53.50
C LEU A 97 41.72 31.79 -52.76
N ASN A 98 41.00 30.68 -52.67
CA ASN A 98 39.75 30.55 -51.93
C ASN A 98 39.72 29.23 -51.13
N PRO A 99 40.11 29.25 -49.84
CA PRO A 99 40.05 28.06 -48.97
C PRO A 99 38.64 27.49 -48.76
N ASP A 100 37.59 28.30 -48.98
CA ASP A 100 36.19 27.90 -48.79
C ASP A 100 35.62 27.13 -50.00
N ASP A 101 36.37 26.97 -51.08
CA ASP A 101 35.92 26.30 -52.31
C ASP A 101 35.76 24.78 -52.12
N ILE A 102 34.51 24.36 -51.87
CA ILE A 102 34.12 22.98 -51.57
C ILE A 102 34.47 22.03 -52.72
N GLU A 103 34.17 22.42 -53.96
CA GLU A 103 34.32 21.56 -55.13
C GLU A 103 35.79 21.30 -55.46
N ALA A 104 36.64 22.34 -55.42
CA ALA A 104 38.08 22.17 -55.60
C ALA A 104 38.72 21.39 -54.45
N GLY A 105 38.23 21.60 -53.21
CA GLY A 105 38.67 20.91 -52.01
C GLY A 105 38.40 19.41 -52.04
N GLU A 106 37.14 19.03 -52.31
CA GLU A 106 36.72 17.63 -52.41
C GLU A 106 37.42 16.92 -53.56
N ALA A 107 37.48 17.52 -54.75
CA ALA A 107 38.13 16.90 -55.90
C ALA A 107 39.64 16.70 -55.69
N LEU A 108 40.32 17.60 -54.99
CA LEU A 108 41.72 17.41 -54.62
C LEU A 108 41.90 16.29 -53.60
N CYS A 109 41.03 16.21 -52.58
CA CYS A 109 41.08 15.15 -51.58
C CYS A 109 40.82 13.78 -52.21
N ASP A 110 39.83 13.67 -53.10
CA ASP A 110 39.53 12.42 -53.82
C ASP A 110 40.72 11.97 -54.67
N LEU A 111 41.39 12.88 -55.38
CA LEU A 111 42.63 12.57 -56.12
C LEU A 111 43.78 12.11 -55.20
N LEU A 112 43.93 12.69 -54.01
CA LEU A 112 44.96 12.31 -53.05
C LEU A 112 44.65 10.96 -52.38
N SER A 113 43.38 10.70 -52.09
CA SER A 113 42.86 9.42 -51.60
C SER A 113 43.09 8.30 -52.62
N ASP A 114 42.78 8.54 -53.91
CA ASP A 114 43.04 7.60 -55.01
C ASP A 114 44.55 7.28 -55.16
N ASP A 115 45.41 8.27 -54.94
CA ASP A 115 46.87 8.13 -54.95
C ASP A 115 47.44 7.49 -53.66
N GLY A 116 46.61 7.24 -52.63
CA GLY A 116 47.02 6.71 -51.32
C GLY A 116 47.86 7.68 -50.47
N LYS A 117 47.83 8.98 -50.76
CA LYS A 117 48.65 10.02 -50.12
C LYS A 117 47.91 10.68 -48.94
N GLU A 118 47.47 9.87 -47.99
CA GLU A 118 46.65 10.31 -46.84
C GLU A 118 47.32 11.42 -46.00
N THR A 119 48.65 11.39 -45.83
CA THR A 119 49.38 12.41 -45.06
C THR A 119 49.33 13.80 -45.70
N LEU A 120 49.37 13.86 -47.04
CA LEU A 120 49.23 15.11 -47.79
C LEU A 120 47.78 15.60 -47.76
N GLU A 121 46.81 14.69 -47.81
CA GLU A 121 45.39 15.03 -47.68
C GLU A 121 45.07 15.68 -46.32
N VAL A 122 45.59 15.12 -45.23
CA VAL A 122 45.48 15.71 -43.89
C VAL A 122 46.15 17.09 -43.84
N ALA A 123 47.32 17.26 -44.46
CA ALA A 123 48.01 18.54 -44.49
C ALA A 123 47.23 19.62 -45.26
N VAL A 124 46.64 19.27 -46.41
CA VAL A 124 45.80 20.17 -47.20
C VAL A 124 44.53 20.55 -46.44
N CYS A 125 43.85 19.59 -45.81
CA CYS A 125 42.65 19.87 -45.01
C CYS A 125 42.97 20.76 -43.80
N ARG A 126 44.11 20.52 -43.13
CA ARG A 126 44.56 21.34 -42.00
C ARG A 126 44.86 22.78 -42.42
N ASP A 127 45.64 22.95 -43.48
CA ASP A 127 45.98 24.27 -44.04
C ASP A 127 44.73 25.06 -44.45
N ALA A 128 43.75 24.42 -45.10
CA ALA A 128 42.47 25.05 -45.43
C ALA A 128 41.67 25.44 -44.17
N SER A 129 41.63 24.57 -43.16
CA SER A 129 40.91 24.81 -41.90
C SER A 129 41.54 25.90 -41.01
N GLU A 130 42.86 26.08 -41.07
CA GLU A 130 43.57 27.15 -40.35
C GLU A 130 43.37 28.50 -41.04
N LYS A 131 43.32 28.51 -42.39
CA LYS A 131 43.12 29.72 -43.20
C LYS A 131 41.69 30.26 -43.14
N SER A 132 40.69 29.39 -43.00
CA SER A 132 39.29 29.82 -42.88
C SER A 132 38.47 28.92 -41.95
N PRO A 133 37.77 29.49 -40.96
CA PRO A 133 36.84 28.74 -40.12
C PRO A 133 35.55 28.33 -40.88
N ARG A 134 35.32 28.84 -42.10
CA ARG A 134 34.18 28.50 -42.96
C ARG A 134 34.46 27.34 -43.93
N ALA A 135 35.69 26.81 -43.96
CA ALA A 135 36.06 25.64 -44.75
C ALA A 135 35.50 24.34 -44.12
N PHE A 136 34.16 24.22 -44.03
CA PHE A 136 33.48 23.08 -43.42
C PHE A 136 33.78 21.75 -44.11
N TRP A 137 34.00 21.77 -45.44
CA TRP A 137 34.40 20.59 -46.21
C TRP A 137 35.74 20.02 -45.71
N ALA A 138 36.69 20.90 -45.36
CA ALA A 138 38.00 20.53 -44.85
C ALA A 138 37.90 19.93 -43.45
N TYR A 139 37.11 20.55 -42.55
CA TYR A 139 36.83 19.98 -41.23
C TYR A 139 36.12 18.62 -41.31
N ARG A 140 35.21 18.42 -42.27
CA ARG A 140 34.53 17.14 -42.49
C ARG A 140 35.52 16.05 -42.91
N ARG A 141 36.32 16.31 -43.96
CA ARG A 141 37.33 15.37 -44.46
C ARG A 141 38.39 15.08 -43.38
N LEU A 142 38.90 16.12 -42.74
CA LEU A 142 39.85 16.00 -41.63
C LEU A 142 39.27 15.15 -40.48
N GLY A 143 38.00 15.36 -40.11
CA GLY A 143 37.30 14.58 -39.08
C GLY A 143 37.25 13.08 -39.39
N TYR A 144 36.91 12.70 -40.63
CA TYR A 144 36.89 11.30 -41.06
C TYR A 144 38.30 10.68 -41.07
N LEU A 145 39.29 11.38 -41.62
CA LEU A 145 40.69 10.92 -41.67
C LEU A 145 41.27 10.73 -40.26
N LEU A 146 41.02 11.68 -39.36
CA LEU A 146 41.47 11.59 -37.96
C LEU A 146 40.78 10.44 -37.21
N ALA A 147 39.50 10.19 -37.47
CA ALA A 147 38.78 9.04 -36.93
C ALA A 147 39.37 7.72 -37.44
N HIS A 148 39.71 7.64 -38.73
CA HIS A 148 40.39 6.48 -39.32
C HIS A 148 41.79 6.25 -38.70
N GLN A 149 42.54 7.32 -38.45
CA GLN A 149 43.83 7.30 -37.74
C GLN A 149 43.71 7.06 -36.22
N LYS A 150 42.48 6.89 -35.69
CA LYS A 150 42.19 6.71 -34.26
C LYS A 150 42.63 7.89 -33.36
N LYS A 151 42.77 9.09 -33.93
CA LYS A 151 43.05 10.34 -33.20
C LYS A 151 41.73 10.98 -32.74
N TRP A 152 41.08 10.34 -31.78
CA TRP A 152 39.69 10.64 -31.41
C TRP A 152 39.48 12.07 -30.88
N THR A 153 40.43 12.63 -30.14
CA THR A 153 40.31 13.99 -29.57
C THR A 153 40.28 15.07 -30.64
N GLU A 154 41.22 15.03 -31.59
CA GLU A 154 41.29 15.96 -32.73
C GLU A 154 40.11 15.74 -33.69
N ALA A 155 39.69 14.48 -33.87
CA ALA A 155 38.53 14.13 -34.69
C ALA A 155 37.25 14.79 -34.15
N VAL A 156 37.00 14.74 -32.83
CA VAL A 156 35.82 15.38 -32.21
C VAL A 156 35.79 16.89 -32.50
N GLN A 157 36.92 17.59 -32.34
CA GLN A 157 36.99 19.04 -32.60
C GLN A 157 36.66 19.36 -34.06
N SER A 158 37.23 18.58 -34.98
CA SER A 158 37.01 18.75 -36.43
C SER A 158 35.56 18.43 -36.82
N LEU A 159 35.00 17.34 -36.32
CA LEU A 159 33.61 16.92 -36.59
C LEU A 159 32.59 17.92 -36.02
N GLN A 160 32.83 18.48 -34.84
CA GLN A 160 31.96 19.53 -34.26
C GLN A 160 31.91 20.80 -35.13
N GLN A 161 33.03 21.20 -35.73
CA GLN A 161 33.04 22.32 -36.68
C GLN A 161 32.36 21.93 -38.00
N ALA A 162 32.60 20.73 -38.51
CA ALA A 162 31.96 20.22 -39.73
C ALA A 162 30.43 20.22 -39.64
N ILE A 163 29.87 19.82 -38.50
CA ILE A 163 28.42 19.78 -38.27
C ILE A 163 27.77 21.18 -38.31
N ARG A 164 28.52 22.25 -38.03
CA ARG A 164 28.00 23.62 -38.17
C ARG A 164 27.69 23.98 -39.63
N GLY A 165 28.46 23.43 -40.57
CA GLY A 165 28.21 23.57 -42.01
C GLY A 165 27.24 22.53 -42.57
N TYR A 166 27.26 21.32 -42.02
CA TYR A 166 26.46 20.19 -42.50
C TYR A 166 25.58 19.57 -41.38
N PRO A 167 24.62 20.31 -40.81
CA PRO A 167 23.86 19.86 -39.64
C PRO A 167 22.92 18.68 -39.91
N THR A 168 22.54 18.46 -41.17
CA THR A 168 21.62 17.39 -41.62
C THR A 168 22.33 16.12 -42.08
N CYS A 169 23.67 16.09 -42.08
CA CYS A 169 24.43 14.91 -42.52
C CYS A 169 24.49 13.87 -41.39
N ALA A 170 23.74 12.77 -41.52
CA ALA A 170 23.70 11.70 -40.53
C ALA A 170 25.07 11.04 -40.28
N ASP A 171 25.88 10.85 -41.33
CA ASP A 171 27.21 10.21 -41.23
C ASP A 171 28.20 10.98 -40.35
N LEU A 172 28.09 12.32 -40.35
CA LEU A 172 28.89 13.18 -39.48
C LEU A 172 28.52 12.98 -38.01
N TRP A 173 27.22 12.90 -37.71
CA TRP A 173 26.72 12.62 -36.37
C TRP A 173 27.07 11.20 -35.89
N GLU A 174 27.00 10.20 -36.77
CA GLU A 174 27.40 8.83 -36.49
C GLU A 174 28.91 8.74 -36.17
N THR A 175 29.75 9.38 -36.97
CA THR A 175 31.20 9.38 -36.76
C THR A 175 31.60 10.16 -35.50
N LEU A 176 30.88 11.26 -35.20
CA LEU A 176 31.05 11.98 -33.94
C LEU A 176 30.66 11.11 -32.74
N GLY A 177 29.57 10.35 -32.86
CA GLY A 177 29.15 9.36 -31.87
C GLY A 177 30.22 8.31 -31.60
N LEU A 178 30.82 7.77 -32.66
CA LEU A 178 31.92 6.81 -32.57
C LEU A 178 33.16 7.41 -31.88
N ALA A 179 33.54 8.64 -32.24
CA ALA A 179 34.67 9.32 -31.62
C ALA A 179 34.43 9.56 -30.12
N TYR A 180 33.23 10.00 -29.73
CA TYR A 180 32.85 10.14 -28.32
C TYR A 180 32.87 8.81 -27.56
N GLN A 181 32.36 7.73 -28.18
CA GLN A 181 32.36 6.40 -27.58
C GLN A 181 33.77 5.91 -27.29
N ARG A 182 34.71 6.12 -28.23
CA ARG A 182 36.12 5.74 -28.05
C ARG A 182 36.86 6.56 -27.00
N LEU A 183 36.40 7.78 -26.72
CA LEU A 183 36.88 8.62 -25.60
C LEU A 183 36.21 8.28 -24.25
N GLY A 184 35.26 7.35 -24.21
CA GLY A 184 34.49 7.02 -23.00
C GLY A 184 33.37 8.01 -22.67
N MET A 185 33.09 8.98 -23.56
CA MET A 185 32.02 9.97 -23.40
C MET A 185 30.66 9.39 -23.84
N LEU A 186 30.18 8.37 -23.12
CA LEU A 186 29.03 7.55 -23.50
C LEU A 186 27.73 8.34 -23.68
N THR A 187 27.47 9.35 -22.85
CA THR A 187 26.25 10.17 -22.93
C THR A 187 26.23 11.10 -24.15
N ALA A 188 27.39 11.66 -24.52
CA ALA A 188 27.53 12.46 -25.73
C ALA A 188 27.43 11.60 -26.99
N ALA A 189 27.96 10.38 -26.94
CA ALA A 189 27.83 9.38 -28.01
C ALA A 189 26.35 9.02 -28.26
N ILE A 190 25.57 8.71 -27.22
CA ILE A 190 24.13 8.41 -27.37
C ILE A 190 23.37 9.58 -28.01
N LYS A 191 23.65 10.83 -27.60
CA LYS A 191 23.00 12.00 -28.22
C LYS A 191 23.35 12.15 -29.69
N SER A 192 24.61 11.91 -30.05
CA SER A 192 25.09 12.02 -31.43
C SER A 192 24.51 10.92 -32.31
N TYR A 193 24.50 9.66 -31.84
CA TYR A 193 23.83 8.56 -32.51
C TYR A 193 22.31 8.77 -32.61
N GLY A 194 21.66 9.24 -31.54
CA GLY A 194 20.24 9.59 -31.56
C GLY A 194 19.92 10.62 -32.63
N ARG A 195 20.77 11.65 -32.78
CA ARG A 195 20.61 12.64 -33.85
C ARG A 195 20.84 12.05 -35.24
N ALA A 196 21.78 11.12 -35.40
CA ALA A 196 21.99 10.41 -36.66
C ALA A 196 20.76 9.57 -37.05
N ILE A 197 20.14 8.88 -36.07
CA ILE A 197 18.92 8.10 -36.26
C ILE A 197 17.74 9.02 -36.63
N GLU A 198 17.54 10.13 -35.91
CA GLU A 198 16.49 11.12 -36.22
C GLU A 198 16.57 11.69 -37.65
N LEU A 199 17.79 11.81 -38.19
CA LEU A 199 18.02 12.31 -39.54
C LEU A 199 17.81 11.22 -40.60
N GLU A 200 18.30 10.00 -40.31
CA GLU A 200 18.17 8.82 -41.16
C GLU A 200 17.89 7.58 -40.32
N ASP A 201 16.61 7.18 -40.25
CA ASP A 201 16.17 6.00 -39.47
C ASP A 201 16.82 4.68 -39.95
N THR A 202 17.45 4.66 -41.13
CA THR A 202 18.11 3.48 -41.72
C THR A 202 19.54 3.23 -41.21
N LYS A 203 20.07 4.06 -40.30
CA LYS A 203 21.44 3.92 -39.77
C LYS A 203 21.58 2.78 -38.76
N ILE A 204 21.76 1.56 -39.28
CA ILE A 204 21.93 0.34 -38.48
C ILE A 204 23.12 0.42 -37.51
N PHE A 205 24.25 1.03 -37.93
CA PHE A 205 25.43 1.15 -37.08
C PHE A 205 25.15 2.02 -35.85
N ALA A 206 24.55 3.20 -36.03
CA ALA A 206 24.12 4.05 -34.92
C ALA A 206 23.12 3.35 -33.98
N LEU A 207 22.16 2.59 -34.50
CA LEU A 207 21.22 1.81 -33.69
C LEU A 207 21.92 0.72 -32.85
N VAL A 208 22.82 -0.06 -33.47
CA VAL A 208 23.56 -1.13 -32.79
C VAL A 208 24.52 -0.56 -31.73
N GLU A 209 25.29 0.48 -32.05
CA GLU A 209 26.25 1.06 -31.12
C GLU A 209 25.56 1.83 -29.98
N SER A 210 24.48 2.58 -30.25
CA SER A 210 23.68 3.18 -29.19
C SER A 210 23.06 2.13 -28.27
N GLY A 211 22.58 1.01 -28.83
CA GLY A 211 22.13 -0.17 -28.10
C GLY A 211 23.21 -0.74 -27.19
N ASN A 212 24.43 -0.94 -27.71
CA ASN A 212 25.58 -1.41 -26.93
C ASN A 212 25.92 -0.45 -25.77
N ILE A 213 25.86 0.86 -26.01
CA ILE A 213 26.09 1.85 -24.95
C ILE A 213 24.99 1.80 -23.89
N PHE A 214 23.72 1.64 -24.28
CA PHE A 214 22.63 1.45 -23.31
C PHE A 214 22.84 0.19 -22.45
N LEU A 215 23.35 -0.90 -23.02
CA LEU A 215 23.71 -2.10 -22.24
C LEU A 215 24.82 -1.79 -21.23
N MET A 216 25.88 -1.07 -21.63
CA MET A 216 26.97 -0.68 -20.72
C MET A 216 26.50 0.23 -19.58
N LEU A 217 25.51 1.09 -19.84
CA LEU A 217 24.92 1.98 -18.84
C LEU A 217 23.83 1.30 -17.98
N GLY A 218 23.55 0.01 -18.18
CA GLY A 218 22.50 -0.73 -17.45
C GLY A 218 21.06 -0.45 -17.91
N SER A 219 20.86 0.32 -18.97
CA SER A 219 19.53 0.63 -19.53
C SER A 219 19.07 -0.45 -20.53
N PHE A 220 18.95 -1.70 -20.08
CA PHE A 220 18.77 -2.86 -20.96
C PHE A 220 17.52 -2.78 -21.86
N ARG A 221 16.39 -2.26 -21.34
CA ARG A 221 15.15 -2.12 -22.12
C ARG A 221 15.31 -1.22 -23.35
N LYS A 222 15.97 -0.07 -23.19
CA LYS A 222 16.25 0.84 -24.30
C LYS A 222 17.20 0.21 -25.31
N GLY A 223 18.22 -0.50 -24.83
CA GLY A 223 19.13 -1.24 -25.71
C GLY A 223 18.40 -2.29 -26.56
N ILE A 224 17.54 -3.10 -25.94
CA ILE A 224 16.69 -4.11 -26.62
C ILE A 224 15.83 -3.46 -27.71
N GLU A 225 15.24 -2.30 -27.44
CA GLU A 225 14.43 -1.55 -28.42
C GLU A 225 15.26 -1.11 -29.63
N GLN A 226 16.45 -0.55 -29.41
CA GLN A 226 17.36 -0.15 -30.51
C GLN A 226 17.79 -1.36 -31.37
N PHE A 227 18.09 -2.51 -30.75
CA PHE A 227 18.44 -3.72 -31.50
C PHE A 227 17.26 -4.29 -32.29
N ARG A 228 16.03 -4.22 -31.75
CA ARG A 228 14.82 -4.63 -32.48
C ARG A 228 14.60 -3.73 -33.70
N GLN A 229 14.72 -2.42 -33.56
CA GLN A 229 14.64 -1.48 -34.68
C GLN A 229 15.73 -1.77 -35.74
N ALA A 230 16.96 -2.07 -35.32
CA ALA A 230 18.03 -2.46 -36.23
C ALA A 230 17.72 -3.75 -37.00
N LEU A 231 17.04 -4.71 -36.37
CA LEU A 231 16.62 -5.98 -37.00
C LEU A 231 15.40 -5.80 -37.91
N ASP A 232 14.52 -4.85 -37.63
CA ASP A 232 13.40 -4.51 -38.53
C ASP A 232 13.93 -3.96 -39.87
N ILE A 233 15.04 -3.20 -39.84
CA ILE A 233 15.70 -2.67 -41.04
C ILE A 233 16.59 -3.72 -41.71
N ALA A 234 17.41 -4.43 -40.93
CA ALA A 234 18.32 -5.46 -41.41
C ALA A 234 18.19 -6.77 -40.63
N PRO A 235 17.26 -7.67 -41.04
CA PRO A 235 16.98 -8.92 -40.34
C PRO A 235 18.16 -9.88 -40.22
N HIS A 236 19.16 -9.76 -41.09
CA HIS A 236 20.35 -10.61 -41.12
C HIS A 236 21.57 -10.01 -40.41
N SER A 237 21.41 -8.91 -39.67
CA SER A 237 22.50 -8.30 -38.91
C SER A 237 22.89 -9.16 -37.69
N VAL A 238 24.04 -9.83 -37.78
CA VAL A 238 24.58 -10.67 -36.68
C VAL A 238 24.85 -9.84 -35.43
N ALA A 239 25.36 -8.61 -35.59
CA ALA A 239 25.65 -7.72 -34.46
C ALA A 239 24.38 -7.34 -33.70
N ALA A 240 23.29 -7.04 -34.41
CA ALA A 240 22.00 -6.71 -33.79
C ALA A 240 21.38 -7.92 -33.09
N HIS A 241 21.44 -9.13 -33.68
CA HIS A 241 21.00 -10.37 -33.01
C HIS A 241 21.78 -10.66 -31.73
N CYS A 242 23.11 -10.55 -31.77
CA CYS A 242 23.96 -10.73 -30.59
C CYS A 242 23.69 -9.66 -29.51
N GLY A 243 23.53 -8.40 -29.92
CA GLY A 243 23.17 -7.30 -29.04
C GLY A 243 21.81 -7.52 -28.36
N LEU A 244 20.80 -7.95 -29.12
CA LEU A 244 19.47 -8.26 -28.62
C LEU A 244 19.50 -9.42 -27.60
N ALA A 245 20.15 -10.53 -27.95
CA ALA A 245 20.28 -11.69 -27.06
C ALA A 245 21.06 -11.35 -25.78
N SER A 246 22.13 -10.56 -25.89
CA SER A 246 22.88 -10.05 -24.73
C SER A 246 22.02 -9.12 -23.87
N GLY A 247 21.27 -8.20 -24.48
CA GLY A 247 20.37 -7.31 -23.76
C GLY A 247 19.29 -8.05 -22.98
N MET A 248 18.67 -9.06 -23.60
CA MET A 248 17.69 -9.92 -22.95
C MET A 248 18.32 -10.77 -21.83
N LEU A 249 19.55 -11.27 -22.00
CA LEU A 249 20.29 -11.98 -20.95
C LEU A 249 20.49 -11.08 -19.71
N TRP A 250 20.91 -9.83 -19.90
CA TRP A 250 21.11 -8.89 -18.80
C TRP A 250 19.80 -8.48 -18.14
N LEU A 251 18.76 -8.18 -18.93
CA LEU A 251 17.43 -7.90 -18.40
C LEU A 251 16.86 -9.09 -17.62
N ALA A 252 17.09 -10.32 -18.09
CA ALA A 252 16.68 -11.52 -17.39
C ALA A 252 17.41 -11.66 -16.05
N LYS A 253 18.73 -11.40 -15.99
CA LYS A 253 19.48 -11.37 -14.71
C LYS A 253 18.91 -10.33 -13.74
N GLU A 254 18.55 -9.15 -14.22
CA GLU A 254 17.90 -8.11 -13.40
C GLU A 254 16.52 -8.59 -12.88
N CYS A 255 15.68 -9.17 -13.75
CA CYS A 255 14.40 -9.75 -13.36
C CYS A 255 14.57 -10.84 -12.31
N VAL A 256 15.55 -11.73 -12.50
CA VAL A 256 15.88 -12.79 -11.56
C VAL A 256 16.31 -12.22 -10.20
N ASN A 257 17.14 -11.17 -10.19
CA ASN A 257 17.54 -10.52 -8.94
C ASN A 257 16.36 -9.85 -8.23
N SER A 258 15.39 -9.32 -8.99
CA SER A 258 14.14 -8.78 -8.43
C SER A 258 13.12 -9.83 -7.97
N GLY A 259 13.38 -11.12 -8.20
CA GLY A 259 12.48 -12.24 -7.87
C GLY A 259 11.46 -12.62 -8.95
N ALA A 260 11.49 -11.96 -10.11
CA ALA A 260 10.60 -12.22 -11.25
C ALA A 260 11.10 -13.38 -12.13
N PHE A 261 11.23 -14.58 -11.56
CA PHE A 261 11.86 -15.74 -12.22
C PHE A 261 11.13 -16.22 -13.47
N ALA A 262 9.79 -16.27 -13.44
CA ALA A 262 9.01 -16.73 -14.59
C ALA A 262 9.25 -15.83 -15.80
N TRP A 263 9.26 -14.51 -15.58
CA TRP A 263 9.56 -13.55 -16.64
C TRP A 263 11.03 -13.67 -17.09
N GLY A 264 11.97 -13.77 -16.15
CA GLY A 264 13.39 -14.00 -16.46
C GLY A 264 13.62 -15.26 -17.30
N ALA A 265 12.95 -16.37 -16.99
CA ALA A 265 13.04 -17.60 -17.77
C ALA A 265 12.45 -17.45 -19.18
N SER A 266 11.32 -16.76 -19.34
CA SER A 266 10.75 -16.48 -20.66
C SER A 266 11.68 -15.61 -21.52
N LEU A 267 12.30 -14.58 -20.93
CA LEU A 267 13.29 -13.74 -21.60
C LEU A 267 14.53 -14.54 -22.01
N LEU A 268 14.98 -15.49 -21.19
CA LEU A 268 16.11 -16.36 -21.51
C LEU A 268 15.78 -17.38 -22.61
N GLN A 269 14.54 -17.86 -22.68
CA GLN A 269 14.08 -18.72 -23.78
C GLN A 269 14.07 -17.95 -25.10
N GLU A 270 13.47 -16.76 -25.12
CA GLU A 270 13.50 -15.86 -26.29
C GLU A 270 14.95 -15.52 -26.70
N ALA A 271 15.80 -15.15 -25.74
CA ALA A 271 17.21 -14.84 -25.98
C ALA A 271 17.95 -16.04 -26.55
N SER A 272 17.64 -17.26 -26.08
CA SER A 272 18.25 -18.48 -26.60
C SER A 272 17.87 -18.72 -28.05
N ASP A 273 16.63 -18.49 -28.43
CA ASP A 273 16.18 -18.74 -29.81
C ASP A 273 16.80 -17.72 -30.77
N ILE A 274 16.93 -16.46 -30.35
CA ILE A 274 17.65 -15.41 -31.09
C ILE A 274 19.14 -15.76 -31.22
N ALA A 275 19.80 -16.19 -30.13
CA ALA A 275 21.19 -16.59 -30.17
C ALA A 275 21.43 -17.84 -31.03
N LYS A 276 20.49 -18.79 -31.08
CA LYS A 276 20.56 -19.93 -32.02
C LYS A 276 20.40 -19.45 -33.46
N ALA A 277 19.44 -18.59 -33.75
CA ALA A 277 19.26 -18.03 -35.08
C ALA A 277 20.53 -17.32 -35.59
N SER A 278 21.23 -16.59 -34.71
CA SER A 278 22.49 -15.91 -35.06
C SER A 278 23.64 -16.86 -35.39
N THR A 279 23.68 -18.05 -34.77
CA THR A 279 24.64 -19.11 -35.15
C THR A 279 24.35 -19.69 -36.54
N GLY A 280 23.09 -19.70 -36.98
CA GLY A 280 22.71 -20.04 -38.36
C GLY A 280 23.26 -19.05 -39.39
N LEU A 281 23.34 -17.76 -39.05
CA LEU A 281 23.89 -16.71 -39.90
C LEU A 281 25.43 -16.69 -39.90
N SER A 282 26.05 -16.98 -38.75
CA SER A 282 27.51 -16.82 -38.54
C SER A 282 28.12 -17.93 -37.68
N GLY A 283 27.99 -19.18 -38.12
CA GLY A 283 28.43 -20.36 -37.35
C GLY A 283 29.92 -20.41 -36.98
N ASN A 284 30.76 -19.57 -37.61
CA ASN A 284 32.21 -19.48 -37.35
C ASN A 284 32.55 -18.49 -36.22
N ALA A 285 31.61 -17.69 -35.73
CA ALA A 285 31.86 -16.68 -34.70
C ALA A 285 31.81 -17.30 -33.29
N SER A 286 32.97 -17.53 -32.67
CA SER A 286 33.08 -18.09 -31.30
C SER A 286 32.26 -17.33 -30.24
N CYS A 287 32.14 -16.00 -30.38
CA CYS A 287 31.37 -15.17 -29.44
C CYS A 287 29.86 -15.48 -29.43
N THR A 288 29.26 -15.85 -30.57
CA THR A 288 27.84 -16.21 -30.66
C THR A 288 27.55 -17.51 -29.90
N TRP A 289 28.41 -18.51 -30.07
CA TRP A 289 28.34 -19.78 -29.35
C TRP A 289 28.57 -19.61 -27.85
N LYS A 290 29.52 -18.75 -27.46
CA LYS A 290 29.73 -18.40 -26.05
C LYS A 290 28.47 -17.74 -25.46
N LEU A 291 27.90 -16.74 -26.14
CA LEU A 291 26.70 -16.05 -25.67
C LEU A 291 25.50 -17.01 -25.53
N HIS A 292 25.28 -17.89 -26.51
CA HIS A 292 24.26 -18.93 -26.41
C HIS A 292 24.53 -19.87 -25.21
N GLY A 293 25.78 -20.22 -24.95
CA GLY A 293 26.20 -20.95 -23.75
C GLY A 293 25.84 -20.22 -22.46
N ASP A 294 26.13 -18.92 -22.36
CA ASP A 294 25.86 -18.09 -21.18
C ASP A 294 24.35 -17.97 -20.90
N ILE A 295 23.53 -17.83 -21.95
CA ILE A 295 22.07 -17.81 -21.85
C ILE A 295 21.55 -19.16 -21.36
N GLN A 296 22.04 -20.26 -21.89
CA GLN A 296 21.62 -21.61 -21.49
C GLN A 296 22.06 -21.95 -20.06
N LEU A 297 23.26 -21.54 -19.65
CA LEU A 297 23.75 -21.74 -18.28
C LEU A 297 22.94 -20.92 -17.28
N THR A 298 22.59 -19.68 -17.60
CA THR A 298 21.72 -18.84 -16.75
C THR A 298 20.30 -19.38 -16.68
N LEU A 299 19.76 -19.89 -17.80
CA LEU A 299 18.47 -20.58 -17.83
C LEU A 299 18.51 -21.81 -16.90
N ALA A 300 19.54 -22.64 -16.99
CA ALA A 300 19.71 -23.81 -16.12
C ALA A 300 19.85 -23.48 -14.63
N LYS A 301 20.24 -22.25 -14.26
CA LYS A 301 20.32 -21.81 -12.86
C LYS A 301 19.04 -21.13 -12.35
N CYS A 302 18.26 -20.54 -13.25
CA CYS A 302 17.15 -19.65 -12.89
C CYS A 302 15.76 -20.17 -13.25
N PHE A 303 15.66 -21.29 -13.98
CA PHE A 303 14.39 -21.82 -14.45
C PHE A 303 13.46 -22.20 -13.27
N PRO A 304 12.33 -21.48 -13.08
CA PRO A 304 11.45 -21.70 -11.96
C PRO A 304 10.57 -22.94 -12.17
N TRP A 305 10.16 -23.55 -11.06
CA TRP A 305 9.07 -24.52 -11.05
C TRP A 305 7.72 -23.80 -11.22
N MET A 306 7.04 -23.98 -12.35
CA MET A 306 5.76 -23.33 -12.68
C MET A 306 4.55 -24.17 -12.22
N ASP A 307 3.62 -23.57 -11.45
CA ASP A 307 2.38 -22.96 -11.99
C ASP A 307 1.67 -22.05 -10.97
N GLY A 308 1.09 -20.94 -11.48
CA GLY A 308 0.56 -19.79 -10.72
C GLY A 308 -0.74 -20.01 -9.94
N LYS A 309 -1.14 -21.24 -9.65
CA LYS A 309 -2.19 -21.57 -8.68
C LYS A 309 -1.85 -22.91 -8.05
N MET A 310 -1.36 -22.89 -6.81
CA MET A 310 -1.29 -24.09 -5.99
C MET A 310 -2.72 -24.61 -5.79
N CYS A 311 -3.12 -25.60 -6.60
CA CYS A 311 -4.39 -26.29 -6.40
C CYS A 311 -4.26 -27.23 -5.21
N ILE A 312 -5.27 -27.23 -4.36
CA ILE A 312 -5.41 -28.13 -3.20
C ILE A 312 -5.40 -29.62 -3.63
N ASP A 313 -5.65 -29.88 -4.91
CA ASP A 313 -5.81 -31.20 -5.54
C ASP A 313 -4.54 -31.75 -6.24
N TYR A 314 -3.35 -31.26 -5.88
CA TYR A 314 -2.10 -31.80 -6.44
C TYR A 314 -1.80 -33.18 -5.84
N ASP A 315 -1.91 -34.25 -6.63
CA ASP A 315 -1.57 -35.61 -6.20
C ASP A 315 -0.05 -35.88 -6.20
N GLU A 316 0.42 -36.83 -5.37
CA GLU A 316 1.84 -37.22 -5.30
C GLU A 316 2.43 -37.61 -6.66
N VAL A 317 1.67 -38.34 -7.48
CA VAL A 317 2.10 -38.77 -8.82
C VAL A 317 2.25 -37.57 -9.76
N ALA A 318 1.34 -36.59 -9.69
CA ALA A 318 1.42 -35.38 -10.50
C ALA A 318 2.63 -34.53 -10.08
N PHE A 319 2.86 -34.40 -8.78
CA PHE A 319 4.03 -33.72 -8.22
C PHE A 319 5.35 -34.36 -8.70
N ARG A 320 5.48 -35.68 -8.61
CA ARG A 320 6.67 -36.41 -9.08
C ARG A 320 6.94 -36.22 -10.57
N LYS A 321 5.89 -36.28 -11.41
CA LYS A 321 5.99 -36.01 -12.85
C LYS A 321 6.44 -34.57 -13.12
N SER A 322 5.89 -33.61 -12.38
CA SER A 322 6.24 -32.19 -12.49
C SER A 322 7.71 -31.93 -12.15
N ILE A 323 8.21 -32.47 -11.02
CA ILE A 323 9.63 -32.38 -10.65
C ILE A 323 10.52 -33.03 -11.71
N ALA A 324 10.16 -34.20 -12.22
CA ALA A 324 10.94 -34.88 -13.25
C ALA A 324 11.03 -34.05 -14.55
N SER A 325 9.93 -33.41 -14.95
CA SER A 325 9.89 -32.48 -16.09
C SER A 325 10.78 -31.25 -15.88
N TRP A 326 10.71 -30.67 -14.68
CA TRP A 326 11.53 -29.52 -14.29
C TRP A 326 13.04 -29.87 -14.27
N LYS A 327 13.44 -30.96 -13.58
CA LYS A 327 14.82 -31.47 -13.59
C LYS A 327 15.34 -31.73 -15.00
N ARG A 328 14.51 -32.34 -15.86
CA ARG A 328 14.85 -32.60 -17.26
C ARG A 328 15.11 -31.31 -18.04
N SER A 329 14.30 -30.28 -17.82
CA SER A 329 14.45 -28.98 -18.48
C SER A 329 15.75 -28.29 -18.09
N LEU A 330 16.08 -28.29 -16.80
CA LEU A 330 17.36 -27.80 -16.29
C LEU A 330 18.55 -28.56 -16.89
N TYR A 331 18.44 -29.89 -16.95
CA TYR A 331 19.52 -30.75 -17.45
C TYR A 331 19.79 -30.51 -18.93
N LEU A 332 18.72 -30.45 -19.74
CA LEU A 332 18.84 -30.15 -21.17
C LEU A 332 19.46 -28.77 -21.41
N ALA A 333 19.11 -27.77 -20.62
CA ALA A 333 19.70 -26.44 -20.69
C ALA A 333 21.21 -26.46 -20.34
N ALA A 334 21.59 -27.14 -19.26
CA ALA A 334 23.00 -27.26 -18.86
C ALA A 334 23.85 -28.00 -19.92
N VAL A 335 23.32 -29.09 -20.50
CA VAL A 335 23.97 -29.82 -21.60
C VAL A 335 24.07 -28.95 -22.86
N SER A 336 23.03 -28.19 -23.18
CA SER A 336 23.04 -27.23 -24.29
C SER A 336 24.11 -26.15 -24.11
N ALA A 337 24.26 -25.61 -22.89
CA ALA A 337 25.30 -24.66 -22.54
C ALA A 337 26.70 -25.25 -22.79
N SER A 338 26.94 -26.45 -22.24
CA SER A 338 28.21 -27.15 -22.35
C SER A 338 28.62 -27.42 -23.81
N ARG A 339 27.68 -27.90 -24.65
CA ARG A 339 27.92 -28.11 -26.08
C ARG A 339 28.25 -26.81 -26.82
N SER A 340 27.59 -25.72 -26.45
CA SER A 340 27.82 -24.41 -27.06
C SER A 340 29.20 -23.86 -26.72
N TYR A 341 29.62 -23.99 -25.46
CA TYR A 341 30.98 -23.63 -25.06
C TYR A 341 32.04 -24.53 -25.71
N GLN A 342 31.80 -25.84 -25.86
CA GLN A 342 32.71 -26.73 -26.59
C GLN A 342 32.86 -26.29 -28.05
N ARG A 343 31.77 -25.88 -28.71
CA ARG A 343 31.84 -25.34 -30.08
C ARG A 343 32.62 -24.01 -30.12
N ALA A 344 32.41 -23.12 -29.15
CA ALA A 344 33.17 -21.89 -29.02
C ALA A 344 34.68 -22.16 -28.80
N LEU A 345 35.00 -23.17 -27.98
CA LEU A 345 36.37 -23.59 -27.72
C LEU A 345 37.04 -24.14 -28.96
N HIS A 346 36.34 -24.97 -29.74
CA HIS A 346 36.86 -25.50 -31.01
C HIS A 346 37.22 -24.38 -32.00
N LEU A 347 36.46 -23.28 -32.00
CA LEU A 347 36.73 -22.13 -32.85
C LEU A 347 37.88 -21.25 -32.32
N THR A 348 38.07 -21.20 -31.00
CA THR A 348 39.11 -20.38 -30.34
C THR A 348 39.76 -21.13 -29.17
N PRO A 349 40.66 -22.09 -29.41
CA PRO A 349 41.22 -22.96 -28.38
C PRO A 349 42.19 -22.25 -27.42
N TRP A 350 42.65 -21.04 -27.74
CA TRP A 350 43.57 -20.25 -26.92
C TRP A 350 42.87 -19.35 -25.90
N LYS A 351 41.53 -19.34 -25.82
CA LYS A 351 40.79 -18.49 -24.86
C LYS A 351 40.56 -19.22 -23.54
N ALA A 352 41.26 -18.81 -22.48
CA ALA A 352 41.17 -19.42 -21.15
C ALA A 352 39.75 -19.36 -20.55
N ASN A 353 39.03 -18.26 -20.72
CA ASN A 353 37.66 -18.08 -20.21
C ASN A 353 36.70 -19.22 -20.61
N ILE A 354 36.81 -19.74 -21.84
CA ILE A 354 35.89 -20.79 -22.32
C ILE A 354 36.14 -22.12 -21.59
N TYR A 355 37.39 -22.42 -21.22
CA TYR A 355 37.71 -23.59 -20.39
C TYR A 355 37.05 -23.50 -19.01
N ALA A 356 37.09 -22.32 -18.39
CA ALA A 356 36.42 -22.08 -17.12
C ALA A 356 34.89 -22.21 -17.23
N ASP A 357 34.29 -21.66 -18.29
CA ASP A 357 32.85 -21.76 -18.56
C ASP A 357 32.41 -23.23 -18.77
N ILE A 358 33.20 -24.02 -19.50
CA ILE A 358 32.98 -25.47 -19.66
C ILE A 358 33.07 -26.16 -18.31
N ALA A 359 34.09 -25.85 -17.50
CA ALA A 359 34.29 -26.45 -16.19
C ALA A 359 33.06 -26.23 -15.28
N ILE A 360 32.56 -25.00 -15.21
CA ILE A 360 31.36 -24.63 -14.43
C ILE A 360 30.11 -25.33 -14.97
N SER A 361 29.92 -25.38 -16.29
CA SER A 361 28.76 -26.06 -16.89
C SER A 361 28.77 -27.57 -16.62
N MET A 362 29.95 -28.20 -16.63
CA MET A 362 30.13 -29.63 -16.36
C MET A 362 29.90 -29.97 -14.89
N ASP A 363 30.35 -29.11 -13.98
CA ASP A 363 30.07 -29.26 -12.54
C ASP A 363 28.57 -29.20 -12.26
N LEU A 364 27.85 -28.27 -12.90
CA LEU A 364 26.40 -28.20 -12.80
C LEU A 364 25.72 -29.47 -13.31
N ILE A 365 26.14 -30.02 -14.45
CA ILE A 365 25.61 -31.28 -15.00
C ILE A 365 25.87 -32.43 -14.00
N LEU A 366 27.09 -32.55 -13.47
CA LEU A 366 27.45 -33.59 -12.50
C LEU A 366 26.68 -33.46 -11.18
N SER A 367 26.36 -32.23 -10.74
CA SER A 367 25.57 -32.00 -9.53
C SER A 367 24.12 -32.49 -9.66
N MET A 368 23.60 -32.56 -10.88
CA MET A 368 22.23 -33.00 -11.19
C MET A 368 22.14 -34.49 -11.55
N GLU A 369 23.22 -35.08 -12.06
CA GLU A 369 23.38 -36.52 -12.19
C GLU A 369 23.62 -37.12 -10.81
N GLU A 370 22.56 -37.43 -10.07
CA GLU A 370 22.62 -38.19 -8.80
C GLU A 370 23.27 -39.57 -9.05
N ARG A 371 24.61 -39.64 -9.01
CA ARG A 371 25.35 -40.89 -9.20
C ARG A 371 25.34 -41.69 -7.90
N ASN A 372 24.72 -42.87 -7.96
CA ASN A 372 24.67 -43.83 -6.84
C ASN A 372 26.02 -44.53 -6.57
N GLU A 373 27.05 -44.33 -7.39
CA GLU A 373 28.40 -44.84 -7.12
C GLU A 373 29.49 -43.84 -7.53
N PRO A 374 30.46 -43.54 -6.64
CA PRO A 374 31.64 -42.78 -6.99
C PRO A 374 32.57 -43.67 -7.81
N LYS A 375 32.47 -43.62 -9.14
CA LYS A 375 33.54 -44.18 -9.97
C LYS A 375 34.84 -43.42 -9.67
N PRO A 376 35.93 -44.09 -9.29
CA PRO A 376 37.21 -43.45 -9.02
C PRO A 376 37.85 -43.08 -10.35
N ILE A 377 37.46 -41.94 -10.91
CA ILE A 377 38.15 -41.38 -12.08
C ILE A 377 39.27 -40.49 -11.55
N ALA A 378 40.50 -40.72 -12.03
CA ALA A 378 41.61 -39.80 -11.87
C ALA A 378 41.23 -38.44 -12.48
N TRP A 379 40.98 -37.48 -11.57
CA TRP A 379 40.57 -36.09 -11.79
C TRP A 379 39.22 -35.95 -12.49
N GLN A 380 38.29 -35.22 -11.86
CA GLN A 380 36.99 -34.96 -12.46
C GLN A 380 37.13 -34.04 -13.69
N LEU A 381 36.25 -34.17 -14.67
CA LEU A 381 36.30 -33.38 -15.91
C LEU A 381 36.27 -31.85 -15.65
N PRO A 382 35.46 -31.31 -14.70
CA PRO A 382 35.51 -29.89 -14.35
C PRO A 382 36.90 -29.44 -13.89
N GLU A 383 37.54 -30.21 -13.02
CA GLU A 383 38.87 -29.92 -12.48
C GLU A 383 39.92 -29.84 -13.61
N LYS A 384 39.90 -30.79 -14.56
CA LYS A 384 40.78 -30.77 -15.74
C LYS A 384 40.57 -29.55 -16.62
N MET A 385 39.31 -29.17 -16.87
CA MET A 385 38.98 -28.01 -17.69
C MET A 385 39.43 -26.71 -17.01
N SER A 386 39.20 -26.56 -15.70
CA SER A 386 39.68 -25.39 -14.95
C SER A 386 41.21 -25.29 -14.93
N LEU A 387 41.92 -26.41 -14.85
CA LEU A 387 43.38 -26.44 -14.97
C LEU A 387 43.86 -26.09 -16.39
N GLY A 388 43.09 -26.43 -17.42
CA GLY A 388 43.32 -25.95 -18.79
C GLY A 388 43.27 -24.43 -18.93
N ALA A 389 42.36 -23.76 -18.21
CA ALA A 389 42.33 -22.29 -18.15
C ALA A 389 43.61 -21.72 -17.51
N LEU A 390 44.04 -22.30 -16.38
CA LEU A 390 45.28 -21.93 -15.70
C LEU A 390 46.55 -22.19 -16.53
N PHE A 391 46.56 -23.23 -17.37
CA PHE A 391 47.68 -23.48 -18.27
C PHE A 391 47.86 -22.38 -19.32
N LEU A 392 46.76 -21.76 -19.76
CA LEU A 392 46.80 -20.66 -20.73
C LEU A 392 47.10 -19.31 -20.05
N GLU A 393 46.49 -19.07 -18.89
CA GLU A 393 46.57 -17.80 -18.15
C GLU A 393 46.82 -18.06 -16.65
N GLY A 394 48.04 -18.52 -16.32
CA GLY A 394 48.40 -18.93 -14.95
C GLY A 394 48.56 -17.78 -13.95
N ASP A 395 48.66 -16.55 -14.44
CA ASP A 395 48.78 -15.34 -13.62
C ASP A 395 47.41 -14.78 -13.21
N SER A 396 46.30 -15.33 -13.72
CA SER A 396 44.95 -14.89 -13.39
C SER A 396 44.48 -15.42 -12.04
N SER A 397 44.27 -14.53 -11.08
CA SER A 397 43.78 -14.86 -9.74
C SER A 397 42.37 -15.47 -9.76
N ASP A 398 41.51 -15.06 -10.71
CA ASP A 398 40.16 -15.59 -10.88
C ASP A 398 40.14 -17.07 -11.27
N PHE A 399 41.03 -17.50 -12.17
CA PHE A 399 41.11 -18.91 -12.55
C PHE A 399 41.62 -19.79 -11.42
N TRP A 400 42.49 -19.27 -10.55
CA TRP A 400 42.89 -19.98 -9.33
C TRP A 400 41.71 -20.16 -8.37
N VAL A 401 40.82 -19.17 -8.26
CA VAL A 401 39.58 -19.31 -7.47
C VAL A 401 38.62 -20.30 -8.11
N ILE A 402 38.45 -20.29 -9.43
CA ILE A 402 37.59 -21.26 -10.14
C ILE A 402 38.11 -22.69 -9.95
N PHE A 403 39.43 -22.90 -10.10
CA PHE A 403 40.07 -24.19 -9.83
C PHE A 403 39.90 -24.59 -8.36
N GLY A 404 40.12 -23.63 -7.44
CA GLY A 404 39.87 -23.80 -6.01
C GLY A 404 38.45 -24.27 -5.75
N TYR A 405 37.43 -23.59 -6.29
CA TYR A 405 36.02 -23.94 -6.15
C TYR A 405 35.70 -25.35 -6.65
N LEU A 406 36.12 -25.68 -7.87
CA LEU A 406 35.78 -26.94 -8.57
C LEU A 406 36.58 -28.16 -8.09
N SER A 407 37.75 -27.96 -7.48
CA SER A 407 38.56 -29.06 -6.99
C SER A 407 37.83 -29.88 -5.91
N THR A 408 37.92 -31.21 -6.01
CA THR A 408 37.33 -32.12 -5.03
C THR A 408 38.23 -32.34 -3.83
N HIS A 409 39.55 -32.17 -4.00
CA HIS A 409 40.55 -32.39 -2.96
C HIS A 409 40.74 -31.15 -2.08
N SER A 410 40.47 -31.29 -0.78
CA SER A 410 40.58 -30.19 0.22
C SER A 410 41.96 -29.48 0.23
N PRO A 411 43.11 -30.19 0.16
CA PRO A 411 44.42 -29.52 0.14
C PRO A 411 44.66 -28.72 -1.14
N MET A 412 44.24 -29.24 -2.30
CA MET A 412 44.36 -28.53 -3.58
C MET A 412 43.47 -27.30 -3.60
N LYS A 413 42.23 -27.41 -3.08
CA LYS A 413 41.31 -26.28 -2.88
C LYS A 413 41.96 -25.18 -2.05
N GLN A 414 42.55 -25.54 -0.91
CA GLN A 414 43.25 -24.59 -0.05
C GLN A 414 44.44 -23.95 -0.76
N HIS A 415 45.30 -24.75 -1.41
CA HIS A 415 46.46 -24.26 -2.14
C HIS A 415 46.07 -23.27 -3.23
N ALA A 416 45.07 -23.60 -4.03
CA ALA A 416 44.59 -22.77 -5.14
C ALA A 416 44.04 -21.43 -4.65
N LEU A 417 43.22 -21.44 -3.59
CA LEU A 417 42.68 -20.21 -2.99
C LEU A 417 43.78 -19.33 -2.39
N ILE A 418 44.77 -19.93 -1.72
CA ILE A 418 45.92 -19.20 -1.19
C ILE A 418 46.79 -18.63 -2.33
N ARG A 419 47.00 -19.38 -3.43
CA ARG A 419 47.72 -18.86 -4.60
C ARG A 419 46.98 -17.70 -5.26
N GLY A 420 45.66 -17.78 -5.38
CA GLY A 420 44.84 -16.65 -5.83
C GLY A 420 45.05 -15.41 -4.97
N LEU A 421 45.06 -15.56 -3.64
CA LEU A 421 45.33 -14.47 -2.69
C LEU A 421 46.77 -13.95 -2.73
N GLN A 422 47.75 -14.78 -3.09
CA GLN A 422 49.14 -14.34 -3.28
C GLN A 422 49.30 -13.47 -4.54
N LEU A 423 48.50 -13.74 -5.58
CA LEU A 423 48.48 -12.93 -6.81
C LEU A 423 47.69 -11.64 -6.59
N ASP A 424 46.57 -11.72 -5.88
CA ASP A 424 45.73 -10.57 -5.53
C ASP A 424 45.17 -10.72 -4.10
N ALA A 425 45.72 -9.95 -3.17
CA ALA A 425 45.31 -9.96 -1.77
C ALA A 425 43.89 -9.37 -1.55
N SER A 426 43.37 -8.61 -2.52
CA SER A 426 42.05 -7.99 -2.47
C SER A 426 40.92 -8.90 -3.00
N LEU A 427 41.21 -10.18 -3.27
CA LEU A 427 40.23 -11.12 -3.80
C LEU A 427 39.27 -11.64 -2.73
N ALA A 428 38.18 -10.89 -2.50
CA ALA A 428 37.16 -11.23 -1.49
C ALA A 428 36.50 -12.60 -1.72
N THR A 429 36.34 -13.03 -2.98
CA THR A 429 35.78 -14.34 -3.34
C THR A 429 36.65 -15.49 -2.85
N ALA A 430 37.97 -15.36 -2.91
CA ALA A 430 38.91 -16.36 -2.42
C ALA A 430 38.80 -16.51 -0.89
N TRP A 431 38.75 -15.40 -0.15
CA TRP A 431 38.52 -15.39 1.30
C TRP A 431 37.19 -16.05 1.66
N ALA A 432 36.11 -15.77 0.92
CA ALA A 432 34.81 -16.37 1.17
C ALA A 432 34.80 -17.90 0.96
N TYR A 433 35.44 -18.38 -0.11
CA TYR A 433 35.58 -19.82 -0.35
C TYR A 433 36.51 -20.51 0.64
N LEU A 434 37.53 -19.80 1.14
CA LEU A 434 38.41 -20.28 2.21
C LEU A 434 37.62 -20.42 3.52
N GLY A 435 36.79 -19.44 3.88
CA GLY A 435 35.87 -19.54 5.02
C GLY A 435 34.90 -20.72 4.89
N LYS A 436 34.32 -20.93 3.70
CA LYS A 436 33.48 -22.11 3.41
C LYS A 436 34.25 -23.42 3.57
N LEU A 437 35.54 -23.46 3.23
CA LEU A 437 36.40 -24.62 3.41
C LEU A 437 36.69 -24.88 4.89
N TYR A 438 37.17 -23.87 5.63
CA TYR A 438 37.48 -23.98 7.05
C TYR A 438 36.27 -24.39 7.88
N ARG A 439 35.08 -23.91 7.50
CA ARG A 439 33.83 -24.35 8.11
C ARG A 439 33.58 -25.83 7.92
N LYS A 440 33.82 -26.37 6.72
CA LYS A 440 33.68 -27.81 6.45
C LYS A 440 34.67 -28.66 7.23
N VAL A 441 35.87 -28.12 7.48
CA VAL A 441 36.91 -28.78 8.30
C VAL A 441 36.58 -28.69 9.80
N GLY A 442 35.77 -27.71 10.22
CA GLY A 442 35.38 -27.49 11.61
C GLY A 442 36.20 -26.40 12.33
N GLU A 443 37.05 -25.67 11.60
CA GLU A 443 37.92 -24.62 12.14
C GLU A 443 37.18 -23.29 12.30
N LYS A 444 36.46 -23.14 13.41
CA LYS A 444 35.56 -21.99 13.66
C LYS A 444 36.27 -20.63 13.63
N GLN A 445 37.45 -20.50 14.26
CA GLN A 445 38.16 -19.22 14.35
C GLN A 445 38.63 -18.72 12.97
N LEU A 446 39.22 -19.60 12.17
CA LEU A 446 39.65 -19.28 10.81
C LEU A 446 38.47 -19.01 9.88
N THR A 447 37.32 -19.65 10.13
CA THR A 447 36.08 -19.41 9.39
C THR A 447 35.60 -17.97 9.59
N ALA A 448 35.48 -17.53 10.85
CA ALA A 448 35.08 -16.16 11.19
C ALA A 448 36.05 -15.13 10.59
N GLN A 449 37.36 -15.32 10.76
CA GLN A 449 38.39 -14.42 10.21
C GLN A 449 38.31 -14.31 8.68
N ALA A 450 38.18 -15.44 7.98
CA ALA A 450 38.11 -15.45 6.53
C ALA A 450 36.84 -14.74 6.01
N PHE A 451 35.69 -14.95 6.67
CA PHE A 451 34.46 -14.24 6.30
C PHE A 451 34.51 -12.75 6.65
N ASP A 452 35.10 -12.35 7.77
CA ASP A 452 35.29 -10.94 8.12
C ASP A 452 36.19 -10.22 7.13
N HIS A 453 37.30 -10.84 6.73
CA HIS A 453 38.15 -10.30 5.67
C HIS A 453 37.37 -10.14 4.36
N ALA A 454 36.64 -11.18 3.93
CA ALA A 454 35.83 -11.11 2.71
C ALA A 454 34.81 -9.95 2.74
N ARG A 455 34.06 -9.78 3.84
CA ARG A 455 33.08 -8.70 3.99
C ARG A 455 33.72 -7.32 4.09
N SER A 456 34.89 -7.21 4.71
CA SER A 456 35.59 -5.94 4.84
C SER A 456 36.10 -5.41 3.49
N ILE A 457 36.49 -6.33 2.60
CA ILE A 457 36.95 -6.02 1.25
C ILE A 457 35.75 -5.77 0.31
N ASP A 458 34.78 -6.68 0.28
CA ASP A 458 33.59 -6.58 -0.55
C ASP A 458 32.31 -6.95 0.23
N PRO A 459 31.60 -5.96 0.79
CA PRO A 459 30.32 -6.18 1.46
C PRO A 459 29.21 -6.70 0.54
N ALA A 460 29.35 -6.59 -0.79
CA ALA A 460 28.37 -7.03 -1.77
C ALA A 460 28.46 -8.54 -2.08
N LEU A 461 29.35 -9.29 -1.40
CA LEU A 461 29.43 -10.73 -1.54
C LEU A 461 28.49 -11.44 -0.55
N ALA A 462 27.53 -12.23 -1.05
CA ALA A 462 26.51 -12.87 -0.20
C ALA A 462 27.04 -14.01 0.69
N LEU A 463 28.01 -14.80 0.20
CA LEU A 463 28.47 -16.02 0.87
C LEU A 463 29.03 -15.77 2.29
N PRO A 464 29.87 -14.74 2.54
CA PRO A 464 30.33 -14.43 3.89
C PRO A 464 29.22 -14.07 4.88
N TRP A 465 28.22 -13.29 4.45
CA TRP A 465 27.06 -12.95 5.27
C TRP A 465 26.24 -14.19 5.66
N ALA A 466 26.01 -15.09 4.70
CA ALA A 466 25.35 -16.37 4.97
C ALA A 466 26.20 -17.27 5.87
N GLY A 467 27.53 -17.29 5.69
CA GLY A 467 28.47 -18.05 6.50
C GLY A 467 28.39 -17.69 7.99
N ILE A 468 28.46 -16.39 8.30
CA ILE A 468 28.43 -15.87 9.68
C ILE A 468 27.07 -16.12 10.33
N SER A 469 25.97 -16.03 9.58
CA SER A 469 24.61 -16.27 10.10
C SER A 469 24.40 -17.66 10.71
N THR A 470 25.33 -18.59 10.47
CA THR A 470 25.22 -19.97 10.96
C THR A 470 26.15 -20.29 12.14
N GLU A 471 26.93 -19.31 12.63
CA GLU A 471 27.87 -19.49 13.74
C GLU A 471 27.28 -19.12 15.12
N PHE A 472 25.96 -18.85 15.20
CA PHE A 472 25.29 -18.58 16.47
C PHE A 472 25.35 -19.82 17.38
N GLY A 473 25.82 -19.65 18.62
CA GLY A 473 26.02 -20.73 19.61
C GLY A 473 27.47 -20.90 20.10
N SER A 474 28.47 -20.32 19.43
CA SER A 474 29.86 -20.24 19.94
C SER A 474 30.27 -18.79 20.23
N GLY A 475 29.68 -18.20 21.27
CA GLY A 475 30.27 -17.09 22.03
C GLY A 475 30.42 -15.71 21.37
N GLY A 476 29.84 -15.44 20.19
CA GLY A 476 30.05 -14.14 19.52
C GLY A 476 28.83 -13.47 18.86
N CYS A 477 27.86 -14.21 18.34
CA CYS A 477 26.76 -13.65 17.53
C CYS A 477 25.39 -13.97 18.15
N THR A 478 24.56 -12.94 18.33
CA THR A 478 23.18 -13.10 18.80
C THR A 478 22.27 -13.66 17.69
N LEU A 479 21.13 -14.24 18.07
CA LEU A 479 20.21 -14.86 17.11
C LEU A 479 19.59 -13.81 16.15
N ASP A 480 19.45 -12.56 16.61
CA ASP A 480 18.99 -11.43 15.81
C ASP A 480 20.06 -10.94 14.81
N GLU A 481 21.33 -10.91 15.23
CA GLU A 481 22.45 -10.60 14.32
C GLU A 481 22.61 -11.65 13.23
N ALA A 482 22.37 -12.92 13.56
CA ALA A 482 22.36 -14.01 12.60
C ALA A 482 21.22 -13.84 11.59
N TYR A 483 20.02 -13.46 12.05
CA TYR A 483 18.88 -13.15 11.19
C TYR A 483 19.20 -12.01 10.22
N GLU A 484 19.70 -10.88 10.72
CA GLU A 484 20.07 -9.73 9.89
C GLU A 484 21.17 -10.08 8.87
N SER A 485 22.19 -10.82 9.30
CA SER A 485 23.26 -11.29 8.41
C SER A 485 22.72 -12.19 7.30
N CYS A 486 21.82 -13.12 7.62
CA CYS A 486 21.20 -13.99 6.62
C CYS A 486 20.28 -13.21 5.68
N LEU A 487 19.52 -12.25 6.21
CA LEU A 487 18.65 -11.38 5.42
C LEU A 487 19.46 -10.56 4.40
N ARG A 488 20.61 -10.02 4.82
CA ARG A 488 21.55 -9.35 3.91
C ARG A 488 22.05 -10.29 2.81
N ALA A 489 22.44 -11.52 3.16
CA ALA A 489 22.87 -12.50 2.16
C ALA A 489 21.80 -12.77 1.08
N VAL A 490 20.55 -12.92 1.49
CA VAL A 490 19.40 -13.15 0.59
C VAL A 490 19.12 -11.93 -0.29
N GLN A 491 19.20 -10.71 0.27
CA GLN A 491 19.01 -9.46 -0.49
C GLN A 491 20.09 -9.26 -1.57
N ILE A 492 21.32 -9.68 -1.29
CA ILE A 492 22.44 -9.60 -2.23
C ILE A 492 22.31 -10.66 -3.33
N LEU A 493 22.12 -11.92 -2.93
CA LEU A 493 22.01 -13.04 -3.87
C LEU A 493 20.95 -14.05 -3.38
N PRO A 494 19.75 -14.08 -3.99
CA PRO A 494 18.62 -14.87 -3.50
C PRO A 494 18.73 -16.38 -3.76
N LEU A 495 19.85 -17.03 -3.46
CA LEU A 495 20.00 -18.49 -3.60
C LEU A 495 18.99 -19.23 -2.73
N ALA A 496 18.46 -20.35 -3.23
CA ALA A 496 17.51 -21.18 -2.49
C ALA A 496 18.06 -21.61 -1.12
N GLU A 497 19.34 -21.97 -1.05
CA GLU A 497 20.01 -22.33 0.21
C GLU A 497 19.98 -21.19 1.24
N PHE A 498 20.23 -19.95 0.82
CA PHE A 498 20.21 -18.79 1.71
C PHE A 498 18.78 -18.43 2.13
N GLN A 499 17.82 -18.57 1.23
CA GLN A 499 16.40 -18.31 1.51
C GLN A 499 15.82 -19.33 2.50
N ILE A 500 16.14 -20.61 2.34
CA ILE A 500 15.78 -21.67 3.30
C ILE A 500 16.48 -21.40 4.65
N GLY A 501 17.77 -21.03 4.62
CA GLY A 501 18.52 -20.63 5.81
C GLY A 501 17.87 -19.47 6.57
N LEU A 502 17.43 -18.42 5.86
CA LEU A 502 16.72 -17.28 6.43
C LEU A 502 15.40 -17.72 7.06
N GLY A 503 14.62 -18.59 6.40
CA GLY A 503 13.38 -19.13 6.97
C GLY A 503 13.61 -19.93 8.26
N ASN A 504 14.67 -20.72 8.32
CA ASN A 504 15.05 -21.47 9.52
C ASN A 504 15.47 -20.54 10.67
N ILE A 505 16.31 -19.53 10.40
CA ILE A 505 16.72 -18.57 11.42
C ILE A 505 15.51 -17.72 11.87
N ALA A 506 14.63 -17.33 10.95
CA ALA A 506 13.39 -16.60 11.26
C ALA A 506 12.43 -17.40 12.14
N PHE A 507 12.37 -18.73 11.97
CA PHE A 507 11.61 -19.62 12.86
C PHE A 507 12.19 -19.62 14.27
N LEU A 508 13.52 -19.63 14.42
CA LEU A 508 14.19 -19.60 15.72
C LEU A 508 14.16 -18.21 16.39
N SER A 509 14.19 -17.12 15.61
CA SER A 509 14.17 -15.73 16.11
C SER A 509 12.77 -15.19 16.37
N GLY A 510 11.72 -15.87 15.90
CA GLY A 510 10.35 -15.37 16.00
C GLY A 510 9.98 -14.33 14.93
N HIS A 511 10.74 -14.20 13.85
CA HIS A 511 10.49 -13.24 12.75
C HIS A 511 9.71 -13.80 11.56
N LEU A 512 9.03 -14.96 11.69
CA LEU A 512 8.29 -15.59 10.58
C LEU A 512 7.20 -14.72 9.94
N GLN A 513 6.61 -13.77 10.69
CA GLN A 513 5.59 -12.87 10.14
C GLN A 513 6.16 -11.80 9.19
N SER A 514 7.49 -11.66 9.13
CA SER A 514 8.16 -10.71 8.24
C SER A 514 7.77 -10.91 6.76
N PRO A 515 7.39 -9.84 6.04
CA PRO A 515 7.10 -9.94 4.61
C PRO A 515 8.34 -10.31 3.78
N GLN A 516 9.54 -9.93 4.24
CA GLN A 516 10.79 -10.30 3.57
C GLN A 516 11.04 -11.82 3.65
N VAL A 517 10.79 -12.42 4.82
CA VAL A 517 10.90 -13.87 5.02
C VAL A 517 9.87 -14.61 4.16
N PHE A 518 8.63 -14.13 4.14
CA PHE A 518 7.58 -14.70 3.29
C PHE A 518 7.97 -14.71 1.80
N GLY A 519 8.43 -13.57 1.29
CA GLY A 519 8.90 -13.47 -0.10
C GLY A 519 10.07 -14.41 -0.39
N ALA A 520 11.07 -14.48 0.50
CA ALA A 520 12.23 -15.34 0.35
C ALA A 520 11.85 -16.84 0.33
N VAL A 521 10.99 -17.28 1.25
CA VAL A 521 10.57 -18.69 1.35
C VAL A 521 9.72 -19.11 0.16
N CYS A 522 8.81 -18.24 -0.31
CA CYS A 522 8.06 -18.50 -1.55
C CYS A 522 8.99 -18.69 -2.76
N GLN A 523 10.01 -17.84 -2.86
CA GLN A 523 11.02 -17.93 -3.92
C GLN A 523 11.86 -19.21 -3.83
N ALA A 524 12.18 -19.66 -2.61
CA ALA A 524 12.93 -20.90 -2.40
C ALA A 524 12.19 -22.12 -2.95
N VAL A 525 10.86 -22.19 -2.76
CA VAL A 525 10.02 -23.27 -3.29
C VAL A 525 10.10 -23.37 -4.81
N HIS A 526 10.13 -22.25 -5.53
CA HIS A 526 10.25 -22.25 -6.99
C HIS A 526 11.63 -22.72 -7.50
N ARG A 527 12.68 -22.56 -6.69
CA ARG A 527 14.07 -22.86 -7.08
C ARG A 527 14.55 -24.22 -6.61
N ALA A 528 14.02 -24.71 -5.50
CA ALA A 528 14.35 -26.00 -4.92
C ALA A 528 13.08 -26.79 -4.55
N PRO A 529 12.16 -27.05 -5.51
CA PRO A 529 10.89 -27.74 -5.23
C PRO A 529 11.08 -29.18 -4.74
N GLN A 530 12.26 -29.75 -4.96
CA GLN A 530 12.67 -31.08 -4.51
C GLN A 530 13.07 -31.12 -3.02
N CYS A 531 13.35 -29.96 -2.40
CA CYS A 531 13.77 -29.87 -1.01
C CYS A 531 12.53 -29.80 -0.09
N PRO A 532 12.29 -30.79 0.77
CA PRO A 532 11.11 -30.80 1.64
C PRO A 532 11.11 -29.63 2.65
N GLU A 533 12.29 -29.16 3.06
CA GLU A 533 12.44 -28.04 3.98
C GLU A 533 11.87 -26.73 3.42
N SER A 534 11.97 -26.52 2.09
CA SER A 534 11.44 -25.32 1.44
C SER A 534 9.92 -25.22 1.58
N HIS A 535 9.22 -26.33 1.34
CA HIS A 535 7.77 -26.43 1.45
C HIS A 535 7.31 -26.41 2.91
N ASN A 536 8.04 -27.05 3.83
CA ASN A 536 7.72 -27.03 5.25
C ASN A 536 7.82 -25.62 5.84
N LEU A 537 8.89 -24.88 5.52
CA LEU A 537 9.03 -23.48 5.92
C LEU A 537 7.93 -22.62 5.31
N ASN A 538 7.56 -22.86 4.05
CA ASN A 538 6.46 -22.12 3.42
C ASN A 538 5.14 -22.34 4.17
N GLY A 539 4.88 -23.59 4.56
CA GLY A 539 3.74 -23.92 5.42
C GLY A 539 3.76 -23.18 6.75
N LEU A 540 4.92 -23.12 7.42
CA LEU A 540 5.07 -22.40 8.70
C LEU A 540 4.84 -20.90 8.57
N VAL A 541 5.31 -20.28 7.49
CA VAL A 541 5.06 -18.84 7.24
C VAL A 541 3.58 -18.57 6.95
N HIS A 542 2.94 -19.40 6.13
CA HIS A 542 1.49 -19.29 5.90
C HIS A 542 0.69 -19.47 7.20
N GLU A 543 1.10 -20.43 8.04
CA GLU A 543 0.50 -20.65 9.35
C GLU A 543 0.67 -19.44 10.27
N ALA A 544 1.86 -18.83 10.33
CA ALA A 544 2.13 -17.61 11.11
C ALA A 544 1.28 -16.40 10.66
N ARG A 545 0.80 -16.42 9.40
CA ARG A 545 -0.09 -15.41 8.81
C ARG A 545 -1.57 -15.82 8.86
N SER A 546 -1.91 -16.92 9.54
CA SER A 546 -3.26 -17.48 9.65
C SER A 546 -3.91 -17.94 8.33
N ASP A 547 -3.11 -18.18 7.28
CA ASP A 547 -3.58 -18.76 6.01
C ASP A 547 -3.40 -20.28 6.03
N TYR A 548 -4.28 -20.95 6.76
CA TYR A 548 -4.17 -22.39 7.00
C TYR A 548 -4.43 -23.24 5.75
N GLN A 549 -5.21 -22.76 4.78
CA GLN A 549 -5.47 -23.51 3.54
C GLN A 549 -4.20 -23.63 2.69
N SER A 550 -3.46 -22.53 2.52
CA SER A 550 -2.17 -22.54 1.82
C SER A 550 -1.12 -23.33 2.62
N ALA A 551 -1.13 -23.24 3.94
CA ALA A 551 -0.23 -24.01 4.79
C ALA A 551 -0.41 -25.53 4.60
N ILE A 552 -1.66 -26.01 4.56
CA ILE A 552 -1.99 -27.43 4.29
C ILE A 552 -1.43 -27.87 2.95
N ALA A 553 -1.62 -27.07 1.89
CA ALA A 553 -1.10 -27.39 0.57
C ALA A 553 0.43 -27.50 0.59
N CYS A 554 1.12 -26.56 1.24
CA CYS A 554 2.57 -26.58 1.37
C CYS A 554 3.08 -27.81 2.13
N TYR A 555 2.47 -28.17 3.27
CA TYR A 555 2.88 -29.36 4.03
C TYR A 555 2.64 -30.67 3.26
N ARG A 556 1.57 -30.77 2.47
CA ARG A 556 1.36 -31.91 1.56
C ARG A 556 2.49 -32.01 0.53
N LEU A 557 2.86 -30.89 -0.10
CA LEU A 557 4.00 -30.85 -1.03
C LEU A 557 5.32 -31.22 -0.35
N ALA A 558 5.54 -30.79 0.89
CA ALA A 558 6.71 -31.18 1.69
C ALA A 558 6.78 -32.70 1.88
N ARG A 559 5.65 -33.34 2.18
CA ARG A 559 5.53 -34.80 2.31
C ARG A 559 5.78 -35.52 0.97
N TYR A 560 5.24 -35.00 -0.12
CA TYR A 560 5.52 -35.56 -1.46
C TYR A 560 7.00 -35.42 -1.84
N ALA A 561 7.65 -34.31 -1.46
CA ALA A 561 9.07 -34.10 -1.68
C ALA A 561 9.94 -35.13 -0.93
N ILE A 562 9.58 -35.47 0.31
CA ILE A 562 10.23 -36.56 1.06
C ILE A 562 10.16 -37.87 0.29
N ASN A 563 8.96 -38.28 -0.14
CA ASN A 563 8.73 -39.53 -0.86
C ASN A 563 9.44 -39.59 -2.22
N CYS A 564 9.69 -38.43 -2.84
CA CYS A 564 10.41 -38.33 -4.11
C CYS A 564 11.94 -38.25 -3.94
N SER A 565 12.44 -37.98 -2.74
CA SER A 565 13.87 -37.80 -2.49
C SER A 565 14.60 -39.15 -2.43
N VAL A 566 15.77 -39.23 -3.09
CA VAL A 566 16.61 -40.45 -3.13
C VAL A 566 17.41 -40.63 -1.83
N ARG A 567 17.66 -39.54 -1.09
CA ARG A 567 18.31 -39.58 0.22
C ARG A 567 17.30 -40.02 1.27
N LYS A 568 17.64 -41.02 2.09
CA LYS A 568 16.86 -41.35 3.30
C LYS A 568 16.83 -40.14 4.22
N THR A 569 15.72 -39.42 4.22
CA THR A 569 15.47 -38.36 5.21
C THR A 569 15.27 -39.00 6.58
N PRO A 570 15.78 -38.39 7.67
CA PRO A 570 15.48 -38.83 9.03
C PRO A 570 13.97 -38.92 9.25
N GLU A 571 13.51 -39.98 9.92
CA GLU A 571 12.08 -40.17 10.27
C GLU A 571 11.52 -38.99 11.08
N SER A 572 12.37 -38.26 11.82
CA SER A 572 12.01 -37.06 12.57
C SER A 572 11.48 -35.91 11.71
N HIS A 573 11.98 -35.73 10.47
CA HIS A 573 11.46 -34.66 9.61
C HIS A 573 10.05 -34.97 9.11
N LEU A 574 9.76 -36.26 8.88
CA LEU A 574 8.44 -36.70 8.46
C LEU A 574 7.43 -36.56 9.60
N SER A 575 7.83 -36.85 10.85
CA SER A 575 6.98 -36.62 12.03
C SER A 575 6.68 -35.13 12.21
N ASP A 576 7.69 -34.25 12.10
CA ASP A 576 7.52 -32.80 12.21
C ASP A 576 6.54 -32.23 11.16
N ILE A 577 6.72 -32.60 9.89
CA ILE A 577 5.84 -32.14 8.80
C ILE A 577 4.41 -32.65 9.00
N SER A 578 4.24 -33.90 9.41
CA SER A 578 2.92 -34.50 9.63
C SER A 578 2.22 -33.89 10.85
N ALA A 579 2.97 -33.57 11.91
CA ALA A 579 2.46 -32.84 13.07
C ALA A 579 2.04 -31.41 12.70
N ASN A 580 2.84 -30.70 11.89
CA ASN A 580 2.48 -29.39 11.36
C ASN A 580 1.23 -29.45 10.46
N LEU A 581 1.13 -30.46 9.60
CA LEU A 581 -0.04 -30.68 8.75
C LEU A 581 -1.31 -30.95 9.58
N ALA A 582 -1.22 -31.80 10.62
CA ALA A 582 -2.32 -32.07 11.53
C ALA A 582 -2.77 -30.80 12.29
N ARG A 583 -1.82 -29.94 12.69
CA ARG A 583 -2.10 -28.65 13.31
C ARG A 583 -2.82 -27.71 12.35
N ALA A 584 -2.33 -27.60 11.11
CA ALA A 584 -2.94 -26.75 10.09
C ALA A 584 -4.36 -27.20 9.73
N TYR A 585 -4.62 -28.51 9.59
CA TYR A 585 -5.98 -29.03 9.39
C TYR A 585 -6.92 -28.66 10.52
N TYR A 586 -6.46 -28.78 11.78
CA TYR A 586 -7.27 -28.41 12.93
C TYR A 586 -7.62 -26.92 12.92
N MET A 587 -6.64 -26.05 12.69
CA MET A 587 -6.85 -24.60 12.63
C MET A 587 -7.73 -24.17 11.45
N ALA A 588 -7.67 -24.88 10.32
CA ALA A 588 -8.58 -24.69 9.20
C ALA A 588 -10.02 -25.20 9.46
N GLY A 589 -10.30 -25.81 10.62
CA GLY A 589 -11.59 -26.38 10.97
C GLY A 589 -11.84 -27.80 10.47
N ASN A 590 -10.87 -28.44 9.81
CA ASN A 590 -10.98 -29.81 9.32
C ASN A 590 -10.47 -30.83 10.36
N ALA A 591 -11.25 -31.01 11.43
CA ALA A 591 -10.88 -31.89 12.53
C ALA A 591 -10.79 -33.39 12.14
N VAL A 592 -11.51 -33.82 11.10
CA VAL A 592 -11.50 -35.22 10.63
C VAL A 592 -10.13 -35.59 10.07
N GLU A 593 -9.61 -34.77 9.15
CA GLU A 593 -8.29 -35.00 8.53
C GLU A 593 -7.16 -34.85 9.56
N SER A 594 -7.25 -33.86 10.46
CA SER A 594 -6.32 -33.70 11.57
C SER A 594 -6.23 -34.96 12.44
N SER A 595 -7.39 -35.53 12.82
CA SER A 595 -7.45 -36.75 13.62
C SER A 595 -6.83 -37.95 12.89
N ARG A 596 -7.08 -38.08 11.58
CA ARG A 596 -6.53 -39.16 10.74
C ARG A 596 -5.01 -39.10 10.65
N GLU A 597 -4.42 -37.91 10.47
CA GLU A 597 -2.96 -37.75 10.43
C GLU A 597 -2.32 -38.12 11.79
N CYS A 598 -2.93 -37.69 12.91
CA CYS A 598 -2.47 -38.08 14.24
C CYS A 598 -2.57 -39.59 14.50
N GLU A 599 -3.65 -40.26 14.04
CA GLU A 599 -3.77 -41.72 14.13
C GLU A 599 -2.72 -42.44 13.29
N GLY A 600 -2.36 -41.88 12.13
CA GLY A 600 -1.25 -42.37 11.29
C GLY A 600 0.07 -42.35 12.05
N LEU A 601 0.45 -41.18 12.58
CA LEU A 601 1.66 -41.03 13.41
C LEU A 601 1.67 -41.95 14.62
N LYS A 602 0.49 -42.17 15.24
CA LYS A 602 0.35 -43.10 16.38
C LYS A 602 0.63 -44.55 15.99
N LYS A 603 0.18 -44.99 14.82
CA LYS A 603 0.42 -46.35 14.30
C LYS A 603 1.90 -46.58 13.98
N GLU A 604 2.58 -45.53 13.51
CA GLU A 604 4.01 -45.56 13.19
C GLU A 604 4.91 -45.40 14.43
N GLY A 605 4.34 -45.06 15.60
CA GLY A 605 5.10 -44.84 16.82
C GLY A 605 5.82 -43.49 16.88
N LEU A 606 5.51 -42.58 15.95
CA LEU A 606 6.13 -41.26 15.77
C LEU A 606 5.24 -40.12 16.29
N LEU A 607 4.30 -40.40 17.20
CA LEU A 607 3.40 -39.38 17.74
C LEU A 607 3.99 -38.70 18.98
N ASP A 608 4.49 -37.49 18.76
CA ASP A 608 5.10 -36.65 19.78
C ASP A 608 4.06 -36.05 20.74
N ILE A 609 4.53 -35.42 21.82
CA ILE A 609 3.69 -34.68 22.79
C ILE A 609 2.81 -33.63 22.09
N ARG A 610 3.38 -32.87 21.14
CA ARG A 610 2.64 -31.87 20.36
C ARG A 610 1.54 -32.54 19.51
N GLY A 611 1.83 -33.69 18.93
CA GLY A 611 0.87 -34.50 18.19
C GLY A 611 -0.29 -34.99 19.09
N LEU A 612 0.01 -35.40 20.33
CA LEU A 612 -1.01 -35.79 21.33
C LEU A 612 -1.94 -34.62 21.69
N GLN A 613 -1.42 -33.40 21.84
CA GLN A 613 -2.24 -32.21 22.09
C GLN A 613 -3.23 -31.95 20.95
N ILE A 614 -2.75 -31.96 19.71
CA ILE A 614 -3.57 -31.76 18.49
C ILE A 614 -4.61 -32.88 18.37
N HIS A 615 -4.21 -34.13 18.62
CA HIS A 615 -5.12 -35.27 18.55
C HIS A 615 -6.27 -35.14 19.56
N ALA A 616 -5.98 -34.78 20.82
CA ALA A 616 -7.01 -34.55 21.84
C ALA A 616 -8.00 -33.45 21.43
N LEU A 617 -7.52 -32.32 20.88
CA LEU A 617 -8.35 -31.23 20.40
C LEU A 617 -9.22 -31.64 19.19
N SER A 618 -8.63 -32.37 18.24
CA SER A 618 -9.35 -32.85 17.04
C SER A 618 -10.50 -33.78 17.43
N LEU A 619 -10.27 -34.72 18.36
CA LEU A 619 -11.29 -35.65 18.85
C LEU A 619 -12.42 -34.91 19.60
N TRP A 620 -12.08 -33.92 20.42
CA TRP A 620 -13.07 -33.08 21.10
C TRP A 620 -13.93 -32.30 20.11
N LYS A 621 -13.33 -31.67 19.08
CA LYS A 621 -14.09 -30.96 18.03
C LYS A 621 -15.01 -31.88 17.24
N LEU A 622 -14.67 -33.16 17.10
CA LEU A 622 -15.52 -34.19 16.47
C LEU A 622 -16.62 -34.72 17.40
N GLY A 623 -16.69 -34.29 18.67
CA GLY A 623 -17.63 -34.78 19.67
C GLY A 623 -17.30 -36.17 20.22
N LYS A 624 -16.07 -36.67 20.01
CA LYS A 624 -15.60 -37.98 20.53
C LYS A 624 -14.98 -37.82 21.92
N ASP A 625 -15.79 -37.41 22.88
CA ASP A 625 -15.34 -36.94 24.19
C ASP A 625 -14.60 -37.98 25.03
N GLU A 626 -15.05 -39.24 25.03
CA GLU A 626 -14.36 -40.31 25.79
C GLU A 626 -12.95 -40.59 25.26
N LEU A 627 -12.79 -40.59 23.93
CA LEU A 627 -11.50 -40.78 23.29
C LEU A 627 -10.59 -39.57 23.54
N ALA A 628 -11.12 -38.35 23.48
CA ALA A 628 -10.37 -37.14 23.83
C ALA A 628 -9.87 -37.21 25.28
N LEU A 629 -10.71 -37.60 26.24
CA LEU A 629 -10.31 -37.78 27.65
C LEU A 629 -9.25 -38.86 27.82
N SER A 630 -9.29 -39.94 27.05
CA SER A 630 -8.27 -40.98 27.08
C SER A 630 -6.89 -40.44 26.66
N VAL A 631 -6.84 -39.60 25.62
CA VAL A 631 -5.60 -38.96 25.14
C VAL A 631 -5.12 -37.91 26.14
N VAL A 632 -6.04 -37.14 26.73
CA VAL A 632 -5.74 -36.18 27.80
C VAL A 632 -5.11 -36.86 29.02
N ARG A 633 -5.54 -38.07 29.40
CA ARG A 633 -4.91 -38.85 30.48
C ARG A 633 -3.48 -39.27 30.12
N ILE A 634 -3.24 -39.67 28.88
CA ILE A 634 -1.89 -40.01 28.39
C ILE A 634 -0.99 -38.77 28.44
N LEU A 635 -1.50 -37.63 27.95
CA LEU A 635 -0.81 -36.35 28.00
C LEU A 635 -0.46 -35.97 29.45
N ALA A 636 -1.42 -36.10 30.36
CA ALA A 636 -1.23 -35.82 31.78
C ALA A 636 -0.16 -36.71 32.43
N ALA A 637 -0.12 -38.00 32.07
CA ALA A 637 0.91 -38.93 32.54
C ALA A 637 2.32 -38.57 32.02
N SER A 638 2.42 -37.92 30.86
CA SER A 638 3.69 -37.51 30.26
C SER A 638 4.27 -36.19 30.78
N ILE A 639 3.51 -35.39 31.55
CA ILE A 639 3.92 -34.05 32.04
C ILE A 639 5.26 -34.06 32.77
N SER A 640 5.53 -35.08 33.60
CA SER A 640 6.76 -35.16 34.39
C SER A 640 8.04 -35.34 33.57
N LYS A 641 7.91 -35.65 32.28
CA LYS A 641 9.03 -35.85 31.34
C LYS A 641 9.24 -34.65 30.39
N MET A 642 8.44 -33.59 30.52
CA MET A 642 8.42 -32.46 29.61
C MET A 642 9.26 -31.28 30.09
N ASP A 643 9.67 -30.42 29.16
CA ASP A 643 10.21 -29.09 29.48
C ASP A 643 9.11 -28.23 30.12
N ASN A 644 9.47 -27.34 31.05
CA ASN A 644 8.53 -26.54 31.83
C ASN A 644 7.49 -25.78 30.97
N ASP A 645 7.90 -25.23 29.83
CA ASP A 645 7.00 -24.47 28.95
C ASP A 645 5.99 -25.41 28.25
N THR A 646 6.46 -26.52 27.71
CA THR A 646 5.60 -27.53 27.07
C THR A 646 4.69 -28.23 28.07
N ALA A 647 5.16 -28.44 29.30
CA ALA A 647 4.38 -28.92 30.42
C ALA A 647 3.25 -27.93 30.73
N SER A 648 3.56 -26.64 30.88
CA SER A 648 2.55 -25.62 31.20
C SER A 648 1.45 -25.55 30.14
N ALA A 649 1.81 -25.52 28.85
CA ALA A 649 0.86 -25.50 27.74
C ALA A 649 -0.02 -26.77 27.67
N SER A 650 0.59 -27.94 27.90
CA SER A 650 -0.12 -29.22 27.98
C SER A 650 -1.14 -29.24 29.10
N ILE A 651 -0.78 -28.71 30.27
CA ILE A 651 -1.71 -28.65 31.40
C ILE A 651 -2.83 -27.65 31.10
N CYS A 652 -2.53 -26.50 30.48
CA CYS A 652 -3.54 -25.49 30.11
C CYS A 652 -4.62 -26.11 29.23
N LEU A 653 -4.18 -26.91 28.26
CA LEU A 653 -5.03 -27.68 27.37
C LEU A 653 -5.87 -28.72 28.13
N VAL A 654 -5.26 -29.50 29.02
CA VAL A 654 -5.93 -30.49 29.86
C VAL A 654 -7.05 -29.84 30.67
N CYS A 655 -6.78 -28.72 31.34
CA CYS A 655 -7.78 -28.00 32.14
C CYS A 655 -8.93 -27.46 31.29
N LYS A 656 -8.64 -26.86 30.13
CA LYS A 656 -9.67 -26.36 29.19
C LYS A 656 -10.56 -27.49 28.67
N LEU A 657 -9.97 -28.60 28.23
CA LEU A 657 -10.73 -29.75 27.71
C LEU A 657 -11.56 -30.44 28.79
N MET A 658 -11.00 -30.63 29.98
CA MET A 658 -11.74 -31.17 31.13
C MET A 658 -12.93 -30.29 31.51
N TYR A 659 -12.75 -28.96 31.48
CA TYR A 659 -13.85 -28.03 31.74
C TYR A 659 -14.97 -28.16 30.69
N HIS A 660 -14.62 -28.18 29.40
CA HIS A 660 -15.60 -28.27 28.32
C HIS A 660 -16.32 -29.62 28.22
N ILE A 661 -15.63 -30.73 28.52
CA ILE A 661 -16.18 -32.09 28.39
C ILE A 661 -16.90 -32.53 29.67
N SER A 662 -16.22 -32.44 30.82
CA SER A 662 -16.70 -33.01 32.09
C SER A 662 -17.18 -31.95 33.10
N GLY A 663 -17.22 -30.68 32.70
CA GLY A 663 -17.79 -29.59 33.48
C GLY A 663 -16.90 -29.07 34.62
N LEU A 664 -17.40 -28.04 35.30
CA LEU A 664 -16.68 -27.24 36.29
C LEU A 664 -16.08 -28.06 37.45
N GLU A 665 -16.85 -28.98 38.07
CA GLU A 665 -16.38 -29.71 39.26
C GLU A 665 -15.17 -30.61 38.96
N SER A 666 -15.20 -31.28 37.81
CA SER A 666 -14.13 -32.17 37.38
C SER A 666 -12.82 -31.38 37.14
N ALA A 667 -12.91 -30.22 36.48
CA ALA A 667 -11.78 -29.34 36.21
C ALA A 667 -11.17 -28.79 37.51
N SER A 668 -12.00 -28.30 38.44
CA SER A 668 -11.56 -27.83 39.75
C SER A 668 -10.85 -28.94 40.56
N SER A 669 -11.39 -30.16 40.52
CA SER A 669 -10.78 -31.30 41.22
C SER A 669 -9.42 -31.72 40.63
N SER A 670 -9.24 -31.59 39.31
CA SER A 670 -7.98 -31.88 38.62
C SER A 670 -6.92 -30.82 38.91
N ILE A 671 -7.30 -29.53 38.95
CA ILE A 671 -6.38 -28.42 39.30
C ILE A 671 -5.83 -28.60 40.72
N LEU A 672 -6.69 -29.01 41.68
CA LEU A 672 -6.28 -29.27 43.06
C LEU A 672 -5.29 -30.42 43.21
N LYS A 673 -5.25 -31.36 42.25
CA LYS A 673 -4.35 -32.52 42.26
C LYS A 673 -2.98 -32.25 41.61
N MET A 674 -2.78 -31.07 41.01
CA MET A 674 -1.58 -30.75 40.24
C MET A 674 -0.46 -30.12 41.08
N PRO A 675 0.83 -30.28 40.69
CA PRO A 675 1.95 -29.66 41.39
C PRO A 675 1.89 -28.14 41.35
N ARG A 676 2.09 -27.48 42.50
CA ARG A 676 2.03 -26.02 42.62
C ARG A 676 3.08 -25.26 41.79
N GLU A 677 4.20 -25.91 41.46
CA GLU A 677 5.28 -25.30 40.66
C GLU A 677 4.87 -25.06 39.20
N LEU A 678 4.05 -25.95 38.62
CA LEU A 678 3.59 -25.86 37.24
C LEU A 678 2.41 -24.87 37.07
N LEU A 679 1.81 -24.44 38.17
CA LEU A 679 0.73 -23.46 38.22
C LEU A 679 1.23 -22.00 38.24
N LYS A 680 2.56 -21.78 38.26
CA LYS A 680 3.17 -20.44 38.29
C LYS A 680 3.27 -19.75 36.94
N SER A 681 2.97 -20.43 35.82
CA SER A 681 2.99 -19.79 34.50
C SER A 681 1.86 -18.77 34.34
N SER A 682 2.11 -17.68 33.61
CA SER A 682 1.12 -16.62 33.39
C SER A 682 -0.17 -17.17 32.77
N SER A 683 -0.04 -17.97 31.69
CA SER A 683 -1.17 -18.62 31.01
C SER A 683 -2.03 -19.50 31.93
N MET A 684 -1.42 -20.20 32.89
CA MET A 684 -2.16 -20.98 33.87
C MET A 684 -2.87 -20.15 34.90
N SER A 685 -2.22 -19.09 35.39
CA SER A 685 -2.82 -18.19 36.35
C SER A 685 -4.15 -17.64 35.82
N PHE A 686 -4.23 -17.32 34.52
CA PHE A 686 -5.47 -16.88 33.86
C PHE A 686 -6.55 -17.96 33.82
N ILE A 687 -6.21 -19.19 33.41
CA ILE A 687 -7.18 -20.29 33.30
C ILE A 687 -7.72 -20.67 34.68
N VAL A 688 -6.83 -20.81 35.68
CA VAL A 688 -7.21 -21.09 37.06
C VAL A 688 -8.08 -19.97 37.62
N PHE A 689 -7.74 -18.71 37.31
CA PHE A 689 -8.56 -17.56 37.67
C PHE A 689 -9.95 -17.65 37.04
N VAL A 690 -10.06 -17.84 35.72
CA VAL A 690 -11.35 -17.95 35.02
C VAL A 690 -12.22 -19.09 35.58
N ILE A 691 -11.63 -20.27 35.82
CA ILE A 691 -12.36 -21.41 36.40
C ILE A 691 -12.82 -21.06 37.83
N HIS A 692 -11.99 -20.37 38.63
CA HIS A 692 -12.39 -19.87 39.94
C HIS A 692 -13.48 -18.79 39.88
N VAL A 693 -13.54 -17.96 38.82
CA VAL A 693 -14.62 -17.00 38.61
C VAL A 693 -15.96 -17.70 38.41
N LEU A 694 -15.95 -18.80 37.65
CA LEU A 694 -17.14 -19.59 37.35
C LEU A 694 -17.51 -20.53 38.51
N ASP A 695 -16.58 -20.82 39.43
CA ASP A 695 -16.79 -21.66 40.61
C ASP A 695 -17.41 -20.89 41.79
N HIS A 696 -18.73 -21.03 41.95
CA HIS A 696 -19.47 -20.48 43.09
C HIS A 696 -19.07 -21.09 44.45
N SER A 697 -18.35 -22.22 44.47
CA SER A 697 -17.96 -22.92 45.71
C SER A 697 -16.63 -22.43 46.31
N ASN A 698 -15.94 -21.48 45.65
CA ASN A 698 -14.66 -20.88 46.05
C ASN A 698 -13.52 -21.88 46.43
N ARG A 699 -13.61 -23.15 46.03
CA ARG A 699 -12.64 -24.20 46.43
C ARG A 699 -11.20 -23.94 45.95
N LEU A 700 -11.06 -23.21 44.85
CA LEU A 700 -9.77 -22.89 44.22
C LEU A 700 -9.07 -21.65 44.81
N GLU A 701 -9.66 -20.96 45.79
CA GLU A 701 -9.10 -19.73 46.39
C GLU A 701 -7.71 -19.94 47.01
N SER A 702 -7.43 -21.15 47.50
CA SER A 702 -6.12 -21.54 48.07
C SER A 702 -4.99 -21.76 47.05
N VAL A 703 -5.33 -21.86 45.76
CA VAL A 703 -4.39 -22.17 44.67
C VAL A 703 -4.06 -20.93 43.83
N ILE A 704 -4.86 -19.86 43.93
CA ILE A 704 -4.65 -18.62 43.17
C ILE A 704 -3.31 -18.02 43.61
N PRO A 705 -2.33 -17.88 42.70
CA PRO A 705 -1.14 -17.14 43.01
C PRO A 705 -1.52 -15.66 43.04
N ILE A 706 -1.63 -15.08 44.23
CA ILE A 706 -1.84 -13.63 44.41
C ILE A 706 -0.56 -12.82 44.04
N GLY A 707 0.51 -13.49 43.63
CA GLY A 707 1.78 -12.85 43.28
C GLY A 707 1.77 -12.21 41.89
N ARG A 708 1.78 -10.87 41.86
CA ARG A 708 2.19 -10.03 40.71
C ARG A 708 3.58 -10.37 40.15
N GLU A 709 4.33 -11.20 40.85
CA GLU A 709 5.72 -11.59 40.57
C GLU A 709 5.87 -12.56 39.38
N SER A 710 4.78 -13.11 38.85
CA SER A 710 4.79 -14.07 37.71
C SER A 710 4.42 -13.46 36.34
N LEU A 711 4.00 -12.19 36.30
CA LEU A 711 3.58 -11.50 35.08
C LEU A 711 4.71 -10.62 34.57
N THR A 712 5.23 -10.92 33.38
CA THR A 712 6.41 -10.23 32.83
C THR A 712 6.06 -9.11 31.86
N SER A 713 4.87 -9.13 31.25
CA SER A 713 4.44 -8.13 30.26
C SER A 713 3.31 -7.22 30.78
N ASP A 714 3.32 -5.96 30.33
CA ASP A 714 2.25 -5.00 30.64
C ASP A 714 0.89 -5.40 30.03
N GLU A 715 0.90 -6.16 28.93
CA GLU A 715 -0.31 -6.71 28.29
C GLU A 715 -0.97 -7.80 29.13
N GLU A 716 -0.20 -8.77 29.65
CA GLU A 716 -0.72 -9.80 30.57
C GLU A 716 -1.29 -9.16 31.84
N ILE A 717 -0.66 -8.09 32.35
CA ILE A 717 -1.18 -7.37 33.52
C ILE A 717 -2.51 -6.67 33.21
N ALA A 718 -2.64 -6.08 32.02
CA ALA A 718 -3.88 -5.49 31.56
C ALA A 718 -4.99 -6.54 31.39
N GLU A 719 -4.69 -7.70 30.80
CA GLU A 719 -5.61 -8.82 30.70
C GLU A 719 -6.07 -9.32 32.07
N MET A 720 -5.17 -9.41 33.05
CA MET A 720 -5.52 -9.80 34.41
C MET A 720 -6.52 -8.84 35.04
N HIS A 721 -6.26 -7.54 34.95
CA HIS A 721 -7.17 -6.51 35.43
C HIS A 721 -8.52 -6.54 34.69
N SER A 722 -8.50 -6.89 33.41
CA SER A 722 -9.72 -7.07 32.62
C SER A 722 -10.59 -8.22 33.13
N LEU A 723 -9.98 -9.37 33.41
CA LEU A 723 -10.65 -10.55 33.93
C LEU A 723 -11.17 -10.33 35.35
N ILE A 724 -10.42 -9.62 36.20
CA ILE A 724 -10.87 -9.25 37.56
C ILE A 724 -12.08 -8.31 37.51
N ALA A 725 -12.14 -7.41 36.53
CA ALA A 725 -13.30 -6.56 36.37
C ALA A 725 -14.54 -7.36 35.95
N LEU A 726 -14.40 -8.28 34.98
CA LEU A 726 -15.49 -9.17 34.55
C LEU A 726 -15.93 -10.12 35.67
N SER A 727 -15.00 -10.64 36.47
CA SER A 727 -15.33 -11.56 37.56
C SER A 727 -16.24 -10.96 38.61
N LYS A 728 -16.03 -9.69 38.93
CA LYS A 728 -16.89 -8.91 39.84
C LYS A 728 -18.31 -8.73 39.30
N VAL A 729 -18.49 -8.82 37.98
CA VAL A 729 -19.79 -8.74 37.30
C VAL A 729 -20.48 -10.10 37.25
N VAL A 730 -19.73 -11.19 37.07
CA VAL A 730 -20.28 -12.55 36.86
C VAL A 730 -20.60 -13.30 38.17
N LYS A 731 -19.78 -13.16 39.23
CA LYS A 731 -19.89 -13.99 40.46
C LYS A 731 -21.21 -13.84 41.25
N THR A 732 -21.99 -12.79 41.04
CA THR A 732 -23.18 -12.46 41.85
C THR A 732 -24.52 -12.88 41.23
N GLY A 733 -24.52 -13.50 40.04
CA GLY A 733 -25.67 -14.23 39.48
C GLY A 733 -26.88 -13.39 39.02
N LEU A 734 -26.96 -12.10 39.35
CA LEU A 734 -28.03 -11.19 38.92
C LEU A 734 -27.39 -9.95 38.31
N LYS A 735 -27.78 -9.57 37.08
CA LYS A 735 -27.38 -8.35 36.38
C LYS A 735 -27.91 -7.09 37.10
N GLN A 736 -27.49 -6.85 38.34
CA GLN A 736 -27.81 -5.64 39.08
C GLN A 736 -26.78 -4.56 38.73
N ILE A 737 -27.26 -3.32 38.54
CA ILE A 737 -26.45 -2.13 38.19
C ILE A 737 -25.27 -1.94 39.17
N THR A 738 -25.45 -2.33 40.43
CA THR A 738 -24.46 -2.28 41.50
C THR A 738 -23.18 -3.10 41.24
N ASP A 739 -23.27 -4.18 40.45
CA ASP A 739 -22.12 -5.06 40.19
C ASP A 739 -21.26 -4.55 39.02
N ILE A 740 -21.90 -3.93 38.02
CA ILE A 740 -21.21 -3.21 36.94
C ILE A 740 -20.38 -2.05 37.53
N GLN A 741 -20.92 -1.33 38.52
CA GLN A 741 -20.21 -0.25 39.21
C GLN A 741 -18.95 -0.72 39.95
N LYS A 742 -18.95 -1.92 40.55
CA LYS A 742 -17.75 -2.51 41.19
C LYS A 742 -16.65 -2.83 40.17
N GLY A 743 -17.03 -3.31 38.99
CA GLY A 743 -16.12 -3.53 37.85
C GLY A 743 -15.54 -2.22 37.33
N VAL A 744 -16.38 -1.22 37.08
CA VAL A 744 -15.99 0.13 36.66
C VAL A 744 -15.01 0.76 37.66
N HIS A 745 -15.29 0.69 38.98
CA HIS A 745 -14.39 1.22 40.00
C HIS A 745 -13.02 0.54 39.99
N HIS A 746 -12.98 -0.79 39.76
CA HIS A 746 -11.72 -1.52 39.65
C HIS A 746 -10.90 -1.07 38.44
N LEU A 747 -11.53 -0.98 37.26
CA LEU A 747 -10.86 -0.53 36.03
C LEU A 747 -10.38 0.92 36.13
N ARG A 748 -11.16 1.82 36.74
CA ARG A 748 -10.72 3.20 37.02
C ARG A 748 -9.44 3.22 37.85
N LYS A 749 -9.35 2.38 38.89
CA LYS A 749 -8.13 2.25 39.70
C LYS A 749 -6.95 1.67 38.91
N ALA A 750 -7.19 0.68 38.05
CA ALA A 750 -6.16 0.07 37.22
C ALA A 750 -5.59 1.04 36.18
N LEU A 751 -6.45 1.84 35.53
CA LEU A 751 -6.06 2.85 34.54
C LEU A 751 -5.20 3.97 35.10
N HIS A 752 -5.30 4.28 36.40
CA HIS A 752 -4.36 5.20 37.04
C HIS A 752 -2.92 4.68 37.04
N ARG A 753 -2.73 3.35 37.01
CA ARG A 753 -1.41 2.70 36.97
C ARG A 753 -0.97 2.35 35.55
N TYR A 754 -1.92 2.07 34.66
CA TYR A 754 -1.68 1.67 33.27
C TYR A 754 -2.49 2.55 32.29
N PRO A 755 -2.14 3.84 32.15
CA PRO A 755 -2.96 4.78 31.40
C PRO A 755 -2.99 4.50 29.89
N HIS A 756 -1.98 3.84 29.32
CA HIS A 756 -1.85 3.62 27.87
C HIS A 756 -2.49 2.31 27.36
N SER A 757 -3.00 1.45 28.24
CA SER A 757 -3.61 0.18 27.80
C SER A 757 -4.95 0.42 27.09
N SER A 758 -5.01 0.06 25.81
CA SER A 758 -6.24 0.13 25.01
C SER A 758 -7.29 -0.89 25.47
N LEU A 759 -6.86 -2.09 25.88
CA LEU A 759 -7.74 -3.14 26.40
C LEU A 759 -8.56 -2.67 27.61
N LEU A 760 -7.88 -2.15 28.65
CA LEU A 760 -8.54 -1.67 29.87
C LEU A 760 -9.47 -0.49 29.60
N ARG A 761 -9.05 0.40 28.70
CA ARG A 761 -9.81 1.57 28.24
C ARG A 761 -11.09 1.18 27.50
N ASN A 762 -10.97 0.27 26.53
CA ASN A 762 -12.09 -0.23 25.73
C ASN A 762 -13.07 -1.02 26.61
N GLN A 763 -12.57 -1.88 27.50
CA GLN A 763 -13.42 -2.61 28.43
C GLN A 763 -14.13 -1.70 29.44
N LEU A 764 -13.46 -0.65 29.94
CA LEU A 764 -14.13 0.38 30.75
C LEU A 764 -15.25 1.04 29.96
N GLY A 765 -15.00 1.40 28.70
CA GLY A 765 -16.01 1.94 27.79
C GLY A 765 -17.21 1.01 27.61
N TYR A 766 -16.97 -0.29 27.43
CA TYR A 766 -18.02 -1.31 27.33
C TYR A 766 -18.83 -1.44 28.63
N LEU A 767 -18.19 -1.50 29.80
CA LEU A 767 -18.89 -1.60 31.09
C LEU A 767 -19.73 -0.33 31.38
N LEU A 768 -19.20 0.85 31.06
CA LEU A 768 -19.93 2.11 31.19
C LEU A 768 -21.15 2.19 30.24
N LEU A 769 -21.06 1.65 29.02
CA LEU A 769 -22.23 1.50 28.15
C LEU A 769 -23.27 0.55 28.75
N SER A 770 -22.82 -0.51 29.42
CA SER A 770 -23.71 -1.53 29.98
C SER A 770 -24.42 -1.09 31.28
N SER A 771 -23.96 -0.04 31.97
CA SER A 771 -24.51 0.42 33.24
C SER A 771 -25.91 1.05 33.13
N LYS A 772 -26.37 1.38 31.92
CA LYS A 772 -27.65 2.08 31.61
C LYS A 772 -27.77 3.46 32.29
N GLU A 773 -26.70 4.04 32.85
CA GLU A 773 -26.74 5.36 33.50
C GLU A 773 -26.50 6.50 32.51
N TRP A 774 -27.37 7.52 32.56
CA TRP A 774 -27.34 8.66 31.63
C TRP A 774 -26.01 9.44 31.59
N ASN A 775 -25.30 9.53 32.72
CA ASN A 775 -24.07 10.31 32.83
C ASN A 775 -22.81 9.55 32.38
N ASP A 776 -22.82 8.22 32.44
CA ASP A 776 -21.64 7.39 32.15
C ASP A 776 -21.37 7.27 30.64
N VAL A 777 -22.42 7.32 29.81
CA VAL A 777 -22.33 7.19 28.35
C VAL A 777 -21.45 8.29 27.73
N HIS A 778 -21.49 9.51 28.29
CA HIS A 778 -20.68 10.65 27.83
C HIS A 778 -19.17 10.47 28.04
N ILE A 779 -18.77 9.60 28.98
CA ILE A 779 -17.37 9.36 29.32
C ILE A 779 -16.75 8.37 28.31
N VAL A 780 -17.57 7.50 27.71
CA VAL A 780 -17.13 6.39 26.85
C VAL A 780 -16.28 6.84 25.66
N PRO A 781 -16.66 7.85 24.84
CA PRO A 781 -15.86 8.27 23.71
C PRO A 781 -14.48 8.84 24.06
N ARG A 782 -14.28 9.29 25.31
CA ARG A 782 -12.99 9.75 25.83
C ARG A 782 -12.11 8.60 26.33
N CYS A 783 -12.71 7.50 26.76
CA CYS A 783 -11.99 6.33 27.24
C CYS A 783 -11.51 5.43 26.11
N THR A 784 -12.32 5.24 25.06
CA THR A 784 -12.05 4.28 23.98
C THR A 784 -10.96 4.74 23.02
N VAL A 785 -10.03 3.85 22.67
CA VAL A 785 -8.94 4.10 21.72
C VAL A 785 -9.13 3.23 20.49
N VAL A 786 -9.18 3.85 19.31
CA VAL A 786 -9.17 3.15 18.01
C VAL A 786 -7.73 2.98 17.57
N GLU A 787 -7.21 1.76 17.68
CA GLU A 787 -5.87 1.43 17.19
C GLU A 787 -5.85 1.31 15.65
N SER A 788 -4.67 1.49 15.06
CA SER A 788 -4.43 1.31 13.63
C SER A 788 -4.65 -0.15 13.20
N PRO A 789 -5.09 -0.40 11.94
CA PRO A 789 -5.40 -1.74 11.45
C PRO A 789 -4.12 -2.59 11.40
N GLY A 790 -3.99 -3.54 12.33
CA GLY A 790 -2.80 -4.38 12.44
C GLY A 790 -2.80 -5.30 13.67
N PHE A 791 -3.57 -4.97 14.71
CA PHE A 791 -3.76 -5.86 15.84
C PHE A 791 -4.90 -6.85 15.62
N HIS A 792 -4.66 -8.10 16.03
CA HIS A 792 -5.65 -9.17 16.01
C HIS A 792 -6.89 -8.76 16.82
N VAL A 793 -8.07 -8.82 16.20
CA VAL A 793 -9.33 -8.80 16.95
C VAL A 793 -9.35 -10.08 17.79
N VAL A 794 -9.18 -9.94 19.11
CA VAL A 794 -9.30 -11.08 20.02
C VAL A 794 -10.76 -11.52 20.01
N ASP A 795 -11.01 -12.71 19.46
CA ASP A 795 -12.34 -13.31 19.37
C ASP A 795 -13.05 -13.27 20.74
N GLY A 796 -14.18 -12.58 20.81
CA GLY A 796 -15.04 -12.50 22.00
C GLY A 796 -15.07 -11.16 22.72
N LEU A 797 -14.18 -10.20 22.41
CA LEU A 797 -14.25 -8.83 22.94
C LEU A 797 -14.88 -7.87 21.92
N VAL A 798 -15.76 -6.98 22.40
CA VAL A 798 -16.40 -5.96 21.55
C VAL A 798 -15.35 -4.97 21.07
N SER A 799 -15.31 -4.72 19.76
CA SER A 799 -14.27 -3.89 19.16
C SER A 799 -14.41 -2.41 19.56
N ALA A 800 -13.28 -1.70 19.63
CA ALA A 800 -13.27 -0.25 19.92
C ALA A 800 -14.22 0.58 19.02
N PRO A 801 -14.27 0.39 17.68
CA PRO A 801 -15.22 1.11 16.84
C PRO A 801 -16.69 0.73 17.10
N GLU A 802 -16.99 -0.48 17.55
CA GLU A 802 -18.36 -0.85 17.98
C GLU A 802 -18.77 -0.11 19.25
N ILE A 803 -17.88 -0.06 20.25
CA ILE A 803 -18.10 0.66 21.51
C ILE A 803 -18.33 2.15 21.23
N LEU A 804 -17.48 2.75 20.39
CA LEU A 804 -17.62 4.14 19.96
C LEU A 804 -18.90 4.41 19.18
N GLY A 805 -19.21 3.54 18.22
CA GLY A 805 -20.42 3.65 17.40
C GLY A 805 -21.68 3.57 18.24
N ALA A 806 -21.72 2.66 19.22
CA ALA A 806 -22.82 2.52 20.17
C ALA A 806 -22.90 3.71 21.14
N ALA A 807 -21.76 4.19 21.64
CA ALA A 807 -21.71 5.35 22.54
C ALA A 807 -22.23 6.63 21.90
N VAL A 808 -21.92 6.90 20.63
CA VAL A 808 -22.43 8.11 19.95
C VAL A 808 -23.94 8.04 19.71
N VAL A 809 -24.48 6.87 19.36
CA VAL A 809 -25.93 6.67 19.27
C VAL A 809 -26.61 6.97 20.60
N ALA A 810 -26.02 6.53 21.71
CA ALA A 810 -26.55 6.77 23.05
C ALA A 810 -26.32 8.21 23.57
N CYS A 811 -25.22 8.88 23.19
CA CYS A 811 -24.88 10.25 23.62
C CYS A 811 -25.70 11.35 22.93
N ASN A 812 -26.06 11.18 21.66
CA ASN A 812 -26.74 12.23 20.89
C ASN A 812 -28.19 12.50 21.34
N SER A 813 -28.71 11.80 22.35
CA SER A 813 -29.96 12.17 23.03
C SER A 813 -29.81 13.35 24.00
N SER A 814 -28.58 13.74 24.36
CA SER A 814 -28.29 14.78 25.35
C SER A 814 -27.20 15.73 24.83
N LYS A 815 -27.58 16.91 24.33
CA LYS A 815 -26.65 18.02 24.01
C LYS A 815 -26.11 18.68 25.29
N SER A 816 -25.46 17.89 26.14
CA SER A 816 -24.70 18.36 27.29
C SER A 816 -23.26 18.60 26.85
N THR A 817 -22.90 19.86 26.62
CA THR A 817 -21.50 20.30 26.43
C THR A 817 -20.90 20.70 27.77
N ASN A 818 -21.04 19.87 28.81
CA ASN A 818 -20.32 20.13 30.05
C ASN A 818 -18.83 19.81 29.86
N LEU A 819 -18.05 20.86 29.57
CA LEU A 819 -16.60 20.84 29.39
C LEU A 819 -15.83 20.53 30.69
N LYS A 820 -16.49 20.56 31.85
CA LYS A 820 -15.88 20.35 33.18
C LYS A 820 -16.14 18.92 33.71
N LEU A 821 -15.67 17.91 33.00
CA LEU A 821 -15.47 16.58 33.59
C LEU A 821 -13.96 16.30 33.59
N SER A 822 -13.39 16.38 34.79
CA SER A 822 -11.98 16.19 35.10
C SER A 822 -11.62 14.70 35.08
N PHE A 823 -11.41 14.15 33.89
CA PHE A 823 -10.68 12.88 33.74
C PHE A 823 -9.25 13.20 33.33
N ALA A 824 -8.40 13.55 34.31
CA ALA A 824 -7.04 14.05 34.08
C ALA A 824 -6.09 13.02 33.43
N THR A 825 -6.48 11.74 33.36
CA THR A 825 -5.66 10.63 32.85
C THR A 825 -5.93 10.27 31.38
N CYS A 826 -6.93 10.86 30.74
CA CYS A 826 -7.20 10.67 29.30
C CYS A 826 -6.73 11.93 28.55
N ILE A 827 -5.64 11.79 27.80
CA ILE A 827 -4.99 12.88 27.06
C ILE A 827 -5.72 13.16 25.72
N ASP A 828 -6.48 12.18 25.21
CA ASP A 828 -7.06 12.23 23.88
C ASP A 828 -8.28 13.17 23.79
N PRO A 829 -8.39 13.98 22.72
CA PRO A 829 -9.49 14.91 22.54
C PRO A 829 -10.82 14.17 22.36
N CYS A 830 -11.90 14.75 22.89
CA CYS A 830 -13.25 14.20 22.74
C CYS A 830 -13.65 14.13 21.26
N MET A 831 -13.90 12.92 20.75
CA MET A 831 -14.37 12.73 19.38
C MET A 831 -15.80 13.25 19.23
N HIS A 832 -16.00 14.26 18.39
CA HIS A 832 -17.34 14.78 18.08
C HIS A 832 -18.08 13.84 17.09
N GLY A 833 -19.42 13.86 17.09
CA GLY A 833 -20.25 12.95 16.27
C GLY A 833 -19.89 12.91 14.76
N ARG A 834 -19.38 14.02 14.19
CA ARG A 834 -18.88 14.04 12.79
C ARG A 834 -17.61 13.18 12.59
N GLN A 835 -16.67 13.23 13.53
CA GLN A 835 -15.43 12.45 13.48
C GLN A 835 -15.74 10.96 13.64
N THR A 836 -16.69 10.59 14.50
CA THR A 836 -17.08 9.18 14.67
C THR A 836 -17.77 8.59 13.43
N ILE A 837 -18.67 9.35 12.78
CA ILE A 837 -19.25 8.91 11.49
C ILE A 837 -18.15 8.66 10.46
N SER A 838 -17.14 9.53 10.39
CA SER A 838 -16.00 9.33 9.49
C SER A 838 -15.17 8.08 9.81
N GLN A 839 -15.01 7.75 11.10
CA GLN A 839 -14.32 6.53 11.54
C GLN A 839 -15.12 5.27 11.23
N LEU A 840 -16.44 5.26 11.47
CA LEU A 840 -17.31 4.15 11.09
C LEU A 840 -17.36 3.94 9.56
N GLN A 841 -17.31 5.03 8.78
CA GLN A 841 -17.18 4.94 7.33
C GLN A 841 -15.84 4.31 6.91
N ARG A 842 -14.72 4.69 7.55
CA ARG A 842 -13.41 4.06 7.29
C ARG A 842 -13.42 2.59 7.66
N TRP A 843 -13.98 2.23 8.81
CA TRP A 843 -14.11 0.85 9.26
C TRP A 843 -14.93 0.02 8.26
N LEU A 844 -16.05 0.55 7.77
CA LEU A 844 -16.84 -0.10 6.73
C LEU A 844 -16.10 -0.23 5.38
N HIS A 845 -15.23 0.73 5.02
CA HIS A 845 -14.39 0.61 3.82
C HIS A 845 -13.32 -0.48 3.97
N GLN A 846 -12.78 -0.65 5.18
CA GLN A 846 -11.79 -1.68 5.49
C GLN A 846 -12.44 -3.08 5.54
N GLU A 847 -13.62 -3.18 6.15
CA GLU A 847 -14.37 -4.42 6.32
C GLU A 847 -15.79 -4.27 5.74
N PRO A 848 -15.94 -4.30 4.40
CA PRO A 848 -17.24 -4.11 3.77
C PRO A 848 -18.24 -5.20 4.18
N TRP A 849 -17.81 -6.41 4.52
CA TRP A 849 -18.67 -7.51 4.98
C TRP A 849 -19.16 -7.34 6.42
N ASN A 850 -18.65 -6.39 7.20
CA ASN A 850 -18.99 -6.26 8.61
C ASN A 850 -20.41 -5.66 8.81
N HIS A 851 -21.33 -6.49 9.30
CA HIS A 851 -22.73 -6.11 9.50
C HIS A 851 -22.93 -5.16 10.69
N THR A 852 -22.15 -5.29 11.76
CA THR A 852 -22.26 -4.42 12.94
C THR A 852 -21.82 -3.00 12.60
N ALA A 853 -20.77 -2.85 11.77
CA ALA A 853 -20.33 -1.57 11.23
C ALA A 853 -21.43 -0.85 10.43
N ARG A 854 -22.09 -1.56 9.50
CA ARG A 854 -23.21 -1.00 8.71
C ARG A 854 -24.39 -0.60 9.59
N TYR A 855 -24.74 -1.46 10.54
CA TYR A 855 -25.82 -1.24 11.49
C TYR A 855 -25.61 0.03 12.33
N LEU A 856 -24.44 0.15 12.96
CA LEU A 856 -24.10 1.31 13.81
C LEU A 856 -23.97 2.60 13.00
N LEU A 857 -23.41 2.53 11.77
CA LEU A 857 -23.32 3.69 10.89
C LEU A 857 -24.72 4.24 10.56
N LEU A 858 -25.68 3.36 10.30
CA LEU A 858 -27.06 3.74 9.98
C LEU A 858 -27.75 4.44 11.16
N LEU A 859 -27.61 3.88 12.37
CA LEU A 859 -28.16 4.51 13.57
C LEU A 859 -27.57 5.89 13.83
N ASN A 860 -26.26 6.07 13.60
CA ASN A 860 -25.60 7.37 13.74
C ASN A 860 -26.10 8.38 12.71
N PHE A 861 -26.33 7.98 11.45
CA PHE A 861 -26.94 8.85 10.44
C PHE A 861 -28.39 9.22 10.75
N LEU A 862 -29.18 8.28 11.28
CA LEU A 862 -30.55 8.55 11.72
C LEU A 862 -30.58 9.60 12.83
N GLN A 863 -29.66 9.47 13.78
CA GLN A 863 -29.57 10.42 14.89
C GLN A 863 -29.13 11.80 14.42
N LYS A 864 -28.22 11.88 13.45
CA LYS A 864 -27.90 13.14 12.76
C LYS A 864 -29.13 13.72 12.04
N ALA A 865 -29.94 12.89 11.39
CA ALA A 865 -31.19 13.34 10.77
C ALA A 865 -32.16 13.92 11.81
N ARG A 866 -32.28 13.30 12.98
CA ARG A 866 -33.10 13.82 14.07
C ARG A 866 -32.63 15.20 14.55
N GLU A 867 -31.32 15.41 14.68
CA GLU A 867 -30.76 16.72 15.07
C GLU A 867 -31.09 17.82 14.06
N GLU A 868 -31.05 17.49 12.77
CA GLU A 868 -31.33 18.40 11.65
C GLU A 868 -32.84 18.49 11.32
N ARG A 869 -33.72 17.90 12.17
CA ARG A 869 -35.18 17.81 11.98
C ARG A 869 -35.59 17.14 10.66
N PHE A 870 -34.97 16.01 10.36
CA PHE A 870 -35.26 15.12 9.23
C PHE A 870 -35.28 15.84 7.87
N PRO A 871 -34.13 16.36 7.40
CA PRO A 871 -34.06 16.99 6.09
C PRO A 871 -34.28 15.94 4.98
N GLN A 872 -35.05 16.30 3.94
CA GLN A 872 -35.49 15.36 2.90
C GLN A 872 -34.33 14.58 2.24
N HIS A 873 -33.21 15.24 1.92
CA HIS A 873 -32.07 14.59 1.27
C HIS A 873 -31.46 13.46 2.12
N LEU A 874 -31.36 13.66 3.43
CA LEU A 874 -30.81 12.66 4.35
C LEU A 874 -31.80 11.50 4.57
N CYS A 875 -33.10 11.81 4.59
CA CYS A 875 -34.15 10.79 4.68
C CYS A 875 -34.16 9.86 3.46
N ILE A 876 -33.94 10.39 2.24
CA ILE A 876 -33.80 9.58 1.02
C ILE A 876 -32.59 8.65 1.10
N ILE A 877 -31.43 9.16 1.55
CA ILE A 877 -30.21 8.36 1.72
C ILE A 877 -30.43 7.25 2.75
N LEU A 878 -31.01 7.60 3.91
CA LEU A 878 -31.31 6.65 4.98
C LEU A 878 -32.27 5.57 4.52
N SER A 879 -33.36 5.91 3.83
CA SER A 879 -34.31 4.94 3.28
C SER A 879 -33.62 3.91 2.38
N ARG A 880 -32.74 4.36 1.47
CA ARG A 880 -31.95 3.45 0.60
C ARG A 880 -31.02 2.55 1.41
N LEU A 881 -30.29 3.11 2.38
CA LEU A 881 -29.37 2.35 3.24
C LEU A 881 -30.11 1.30 4.08
N VAL A 882 -31.26 1.64 4.65
CA VAL A 882 -32.08 0.70 5.43
C VAL A 882 -32.53 -0.47 4.56
N CYS A 883 -32.99 -0.20 3.33
CA CYS A 883 -33.40 -1.26 2.39
C CYS A 883 -32.26 -2.25 2.10
N VAL A 884 -31.04 -1.74 1.86
CA VAL A 884 -29.86 -2.58 1.61
C VAL A 884 -29.52 -3.45 2.83
N VAL A 885 -29.57 -2.88 4.04
CA VAL A 885 -29.26 -3.64 5.27
C VAL A 885 -30.31 -4.72 5.54
N LEU A 886 -31.60 -4.41 5.39
CA LEU A 886 -32.69 -5.37 5.60
C LEU A 886 -32.68 -6.53 4.58
N SER A 887 -32.09 -6.35 3.40
CA SER A 887 -31.93 -7.40 2.38
C SER A 887 -30.85 -8.45 2.71
N CYS A 888 -30.03 -8.24 3.75
CA CYS A 888 -28.97 -9.17 4.13
C CYS A 888 -29.53 -10.48 4.74
N GLU A 889 -29.00 -11.63 4.30
CA GLU A 889 -29.41 -12.98 4.76
C GLU A 889 -29.31 -13.19 6.28
N MET A 890 -28.38 -12.51 6.96
CA MET A 890 -28.18 -12.63 8.42
C MET A 890 -29.43 -12.29 9.24
N TYR A 891 -30.27 -11.37 8.78
CA TYR A 891 -31.53 -10.99 9.46
C TYR A 891 -32.68 -11.99 9.23
N SER A 892 -32.37 -13.15 8.63
CA SER A 892 -33.25 -14.34 8.58
C SER A 892 -32.97 -15.32 9.73
N LYS A 893 -31.83 -15.21 10.43
CA LYS A 893 -31.46 -16.08 11.56
C LYS A 893 -32.39 -15.85 12.76
N LYS A 894 -32.70 -16.93 13.49
CA LYS A 894 -33.61 -16.92 14.66
C LYS A 894 -32.99 -16.42 15.96
N ASP A 895 -31.75 -15.95 15.92
CA ASP A 895 -31.07 -15.45 17.12
C ASP A 895 -31.73 -14.16 17.62
N VAL A 896 -31.94 -14.05 18.93
CA VAL A 896 -32.70 -12.97 19.57
C VAL A 896 -32.01 -11.60 19.33
N ALA A 897 -30.68 -11.57 19.28
CA ALA A 897 -29.92 -10.35 19.04
C ALA A 897 -30.14 -9.79 17.61
N TYR A 898 -30.10 -10.64 16.58
CA TYR A 898 -30.34 -10.22 15.19
C TYR A 898 -31.81 -9.87 14.95
N GLN A 899 -32.75 -10.58 15.61
CA GLN A 899 -34.16 -10.22 15.58
C GLN A 899 -34.41 -8.84 16.21
N TYR A 900 -33.72 -8.52 17.31
CA TYR A 900 -33.80 -7.20 17.93
C TYR A 900 -33.19 -6.09 17.06
N GLN A 901 -32.04 -6.30 16.42
CA GLN A 901 -31.46 -5.34 15.48
C GLN A 901 -32.39 -5.09 14.28
N LYS A 902 -32.99 -6.16 13.73
CA LYS A 902 -33.99 -6.05 12.65
C LYS A 902 -35.20 -5.24 13.08
N PHE A 903 -35.70 -5.47 14.29
CA PHE A 903 -36.77 -4.70 14.89
C PHE A 903 -36.41 -3.21 14.98
N GLN A 904 -35.22 -2.87 15.46
CA GLN A 904 -34.75 -1.49 15.52
C GLN A 904 -34.66 -0.83 14.13
N LEU A 905 -34.14 -1.53 13.12
CA LEU A 905 -34.07 -1.02 11.74
C LEU A 905 -35.45 -0.76 11.13
N LEU A 906 -36.43 -1.65 11.38
CA LEU A 906 -37.81 -1.46 10.93
C LEU A 906 -38.47 -0.26 11.61
N LEU A 907 -38.22 -0.05 12.90
CA LEU A 907 -38.67 1.18 13.58
C LEU A 907 -38.00 2.43 13.00
N CYS A 908 -36.71 2.37 12.67
CA CYS A 908 -36.02 3.49 12.00
C CYS A 908 -36.65 3.78 10.64
N ALA A 909 -36.95 2.75 9.84
CA ALA A 909 -37.66 2.89 8.57
C ALA A 909 -39.03 3.55 8.73
N SER A 910 -39.78 3.12 9.76
CA SER A 910 -41.10 3.68 10.05
C SER A 910 -41.03 5.16 10.45
N GLU A 911 -40.06 5.56 11.28
CA GLU A 911 -39.89 6.96 11.66
C GLU A 911 -39.48 7.84 10.46
N ILE A 912 -38.56 7.38 9.61
CA ILE A 912 -38.18 8.10 8.38
C ILE A 912 -39.40 8.30 7.47
N SER A 913 -40.22 7.25 7.33
CA SER A 913 -41.43 7.28 6.50
C SER A 913 -42.49 8.21 7.07
N LEU A 914 -42.66 8.22 8.40
CA LEU A 914 -43.57 9.13 9.10
C LEU A 914 -43.20 10.60 8.86
N GLN A 915 -41.91 10.94 8.95
CA GLN A 915 -41.41 12.31 8.76
C GLN A 915 -41.47 12.77 7.29
N ASN A 916 -41.35 11.84 6.34
CA ASN A 916 -41.53 12.10 4.91
C ASN A 916 -43.00 12.21 4.47
N GLY A 917 -43.97 11.94 5.36
CA GLY A 917 -45.40 11.91 5.04
C GLY A 917 -45.89 10.63 4.34
N ALA A 918 -45.04 9.60 4.22
CA ALA A 918 -45.38 8.29 3.68
C ALA A 918 -46.01 7.40 4.77
N HIS A 919 -47.21 7.75 5.20
CA HIS A 919 -47.86 7.12 6.35
C HIS A 919 -48.16 5.62 6.17
N ASN A 920 -48.49 5.18 4.94
CA ASN A 920 -48.74 3.76 4.65
C ASN A 920 -47.48 2.90 4.78
N ASP A 921 -46.34 3.39 4.30
CA ASP A 921 -45.05 2.69 4.42
C ASP A 921 -44.61 2.62 5.89
N CYS A 922 -44.86 3.70 6.65
CA CYS A 922 -44.65 3.72 8.10
C CYS A 922 -45.45 2.61 8.81
N ILE A 923 -46.75 2.51 8.53
CA ILE A 923 -47.62 1.49 9.10
C ILE A 923 -47.15 0.08 8.69
N GLY A 924 -46.81 -0.11 7.42
CA GLY A 924 -46.29 -1.39 6.91
C GLY A 924 -45.04 -1.85 7.67
N HIS A 925 -44.03 -0.99 7.79
CA HIS A 925 -42.79 -1.31 8.51
C HIS A 925 -43.03 -1.58 10.01
N ALA A 926 -43.91 -0.82 10.65
CA ALA A 926 -44.25 -1.03 12.05
C ALA A 926 -45.01 -2.35 12.29
N LEU A 927 -45.96 -2.72 11.42
CA LEU A 927 -46.63 -4.02 11.48
C LEU A 927 -45.66 -5.18 11.21
N ASP A 928 -44.72 -5.02 10.29
CA ASP A 928 -43.69 -6.02 10.03
C ASP A 928 -42.76 -6.23 11.24
N SER A 929 -42.49 -5.18 12.01
CA SER A 929 -41.71 -5.27 13.25
C SER A 929 -42.43 -6.11 14.33
N LEU A 930 -43.77 -6.04 14.39
CA LEU A 930 -44.58 -6.79 15.36
C LEU A 930 -44.66 -8.29 15.07
N LYS A 931 -44.36 -8.71 13.83
CA LYS A 931 -44.28 -10.14 13.46
C LYS A 931 -43.09 -10.85 14.12
N LEU A 932 -42.15 -10.12 14.71
CA LEU A 932 -40.97 -10.67 15.37
C LEU A 932 -41.28 -11.14 16.81
N ALA A 933 -40.66 -12.26 17.21
CA ALA A 933 -40.86 -12.88 18.53
C ALA A 933 -39.95 -12.24 19.60
N LEU A 934 -40.27 -11.02 20.02
CA LEU A 934 -39.50 -10.24 21.00
C LEU A 934 -40.29 -9.98 22.29
N PRO A 935 -39.62 -9.63 23.41
CA PRO A 935 -40.27 -9.31 24.68
C PRO A 935 -41.24 -8.13 24.56
N ASP A 936 -42.31 -8.17 25.34
CA ASP A 936 -43.39 -7.19 25.33
C ASP A 936 -42.92 -5.75 25.60
N SER A 937 -41.84 -5.57 26.36
CA SER A 937 -41.20 -4.27 26.62
C SER A 937 -40.64 -3.58 25.38
N THR A 938 -40.23 -4.36 24.37
CA THR A 938 -39.72 -3.84 23.09
C THR A 938 -40.86 -3.55 22.12
N ARG A 939 -41.89 -4.43 22.10
CA ARG A 939 -43.08 -4.29 21.25
C ARG A 939 -43.86 -3.01 21.51
N PHE A 940 -43.81 -2.49 22.73
CA PHE A 940 -44.38 -1.20 23.09
C PHE A 940 -44.02 -0.09 22.08
N PHE A 941 -42.76 0.00 21.64
CA PHE A 941 -42.33 1.07 20.74
C PHE A 941 -42.92 0.95 19.33
N ALA A 942 -43.22 -0.27 18.86
CA ALA A 942 -43.90 -0.45 17.58
C ALA A 942 -45.36 0.01 17.65
N HIS A 943 -46.06 -0.33 18.74
CA HIS A 943 -47.41 0.17 18.99
C HIS A 943 -47.44 1.69 19.18
N LEU A 944 -46.43 2.27 19.82
CA LEU A 944 -46.28 3.73 19.97
C LEU A 944 -46.12 4.43 18.61
N VAL A 945 -45.33 3.88 17.69
CA VAL A 945 -45.18 4.42 16.33
C VAL A 945 -46.46 4.27 15.52
N LEU A 946 -47.17 3.14 15.62
CA LEU A 946 -48.48 2.96 14.99
C LEU A 946 -49.51 3.97 15.51
N CYS A 947 -49.55 4.20 16.82
CA CYS A 947 -50.39 5.22 17.44
C CYS A 947 -50.10 6.61 16.84
N ARG A 948 -48.82 6.98 16.69
CA ARG A 948 -48.40 8.23 16.04
C ARG A 948 -48.81 8.31 14.57
N ALA A 949 -48.66 7.22 13.82
CA ALA A 949 -49.00 7.18 12.40
C ALA A 949 -50.51 7.31 12.16
N TYR A 950 -51.33 6.60 12.95
CA TYR A 950 -52.79 6.70 12.87
C TYR A 950 -53.31 8.06 13.35
N ALA A 951 -52.70 8.63 14.39
CA ALA A 951 -53.02 9.99 14.82
C ALA A 951 -52.69 11.04 13.75
N ALA A 952 -51.58 10.86 13.02
CA ALA A 952 -51.22 11.73 11.90
C ALA A 952 -52.16 11.60 10.68
N LEU A 953 -52.77 10.42 10.49
CA LEU A 953 -53.80 10.16 9.48
C LEU A 953 -55.23 10.53 9.93
N GLU A 954 -55.38 11.09 11.14
CA GLU A 954 -56.68 11.41 11.77
C GLU A 954 -57.59 10.18 11.99
N GLU A 955 -57.04 8.97 12.02
CA GLU A 955 -57.76 7.72 12.32
C GLU A 955 -57.84 7.44 13.83
N PHE A 956 -58.54 8.31 14.57
CA PHE A 956 -58.61 8.29 16.04
C PHE A 956 -59.00 6.94 16.67
N PRO A 957 -59.98 6.15 16.16
CA PRO A 957 -60.35 4.87 16.76
C PRO A 957 -59.22 3.83 16.73
N LYS A 958 -58.44 3.81 15.64
CA LYS A 958 -57.27 2.90 15.54
C LYS A 958 -56.13 3.39 16.43
N SER A 959 -55.92 4.71 16.51
CA SER A 959 -54.96 5.32 17.43
C SER A 959 -55.26 4.96 18.89
N GLN A 960 -56.53 5.03 19.30
CA GLN A 960 -56.96 4.68 20.66
C GLN A 960 -56.77 3.19 20.96
N LYS A 961 -57.03 2.30 19.99
CA LYS A 961 -56.78 0.86 20.12
C LYS A 961 -55.30 0.54 20.34
N GLU A 962 -54.41 1.18 19.58
CA GLU A 962 -52.97 0.98 19.74
C GLU A 962 -52.44 1.63 21.04
N TYR A 963 -53.02 2.76 21.47
CA TYR A 963 -52.75 3.36 22.79
C TYR A 963 -53.09 2.41 23.95
N MET A 964 -54.24 1.73 23.89
CA MET A 964 -54.61 0.73 24.90
C MET A 964 -53.62 -0.43 24.98
N LYS A 965 -53.15 -0.93 23.83
CA LYS A 965 -52.10 -1.95 23.80
C LYS A 965 -50.79 -1.46 24.42
N CYS A 966 -50.40 -0.20 24.20
CA CYS A 966 -49.24 0.38 24.86
C CYS A 966 -49.39 0.38 26.39
N LEU A 967 -50.59 0.61 26.91
CA LEU A 967 -50.85 0.51 28.34
C LEU A 967 -50.78 -0.95 28.83
N GLU A 968 -51.27 -1.93 28.09
CA GLU A 968 -51.20 -3.34 28.50
C GLU A 968 -49.76 -3.86 28.60
N LEU A 969 -48.82 -3.31 27.81
CA LEU A 969 -47.43 -3.73 27.78
C LEU A 969 -46.58 -3.04 28.86
N LYS A 970 -45.70 -3.80 29.54
CA LYS A 970 -44.75 -3.26 30.53
C LYS A 970 -43.50 -2.73 29.85
N THR A 971 -43.08 -1.49 30.14
CA THR A 971 -41.82 -0.90 29.61
C THR A 971 -40.81 -0.56 30.69
N GLU A 972 -39.54 -0.84 30.44
CA GLU A 972 -38.40 -0.44 31.29
C GLU A 972 -37.78 0.92 30.89
N HIS A 973 -38.36 1.59 29.88
CA HIS A 973 -37.77 2.79 29.27
C HIS A 973 -38.65 4.04 29.50
N PRO A 974 -38.22 4.99 30.34
CA PRO A 974 -38.98 6.19 30.69
C PRO A 974 -39.43 7.04 29.49
N VAL A 975 -38.60 7.10 28.44
CA VAL A 975 -38.87 7.85 27.20
C VAL A 975 -40.16 7.40 26.51
N GLY A 976 -40.45 6.09 26.54
CA GLY A 976 -41.63 5.54 25.91
C GLY A 976 -42.92 6.06 26.56
N LEU A 977 -42.95 6.08 27.89
CA LEU A 977 -44.10 6.57 28.67
C LEU A 977 -44.25 8.09 28.58
N ILE A 978 -43.15 8.85 28.57
CA ILE A 978 -43.17 10.30 28.32
C ILE A 978 -43.79 10.60 26.94
N SER A 979 -43.38 9.85 25.91
CA SER A 979 -43.90 10.01 24.55
C SER A 979 -45.38 9.65 24.47
N LEU A 980 -45.80 8.60 25.19
CA LEU A 980 -47.20 8.19 25.27
C LEU A 980 -48.06 9.26 25.95
N LYS A 981 -47.57 9.88 27.03
CA LYS A 981 -48.27 10.98 27.73
C LYS A 981 -48.43 12.21 26.84
N LEU A 982 -47.44 12.52 26.01
CA LEU A 982 -47.51 13.62 25.06
C LEU A 982 -48.55 13.38 23.95
N LEU A 983 -48.77 12.13 23.54
CA LEU A 983 -49.80 11.77 22.56
C LEU A 983 -51.20 11.81 23.17
N GLU A 984 -51.34 11.34 24.41
CA GLU A 984 -52.58 11.39 25.19
C GLU A 984 -53.14 12.82 25.24
N SER A 985 -52.30 13.79 25.62
CA SER A 985 -52.69 15.19 25.75
C SER A 985 -52.84 15.94 24.43
N ARG A 986 -52.06 15.61 23.39
CA ARG A 986 -52.14 16.29 22.10
C ARG A 986 -53.38 15.91 21.28
N PHE A 987 -53.84 14.67 21.41
CA PHE A 987 -54.92 14.11 20.59
C PHE A 987 -56.18 13.78 21.40
N ASN A 988 -56.27 14.24 22.66
CA ASN A 988 -57.40 14.02 23.58
C ASN A 988 -57.89 12.56 23.61
N LEU A 989 -56.94 11.63 23.74
CA LEU A 989 -57.21 10.20 23.87
C LEU A 989 -57.69 9.91 25.30
N HIS A 990 -58.88 10.39 25.68
CA HIS A 990 -59.38 10.37 27.06
C HIS A 990 -59.61 8.94 27.58
N ILE A 991 -58.69 8.45 28.41
CA ILE A 991 -58.84 7.30 29.31
C ILE A 991 -58.04 7.63 30.59
N ASP A 992 -58.62 7.43 31.77
CA ASP A 992 -58.09 7.66 33.14
C ASP A 992 -56.69 8.29 33.24
N THR A 993 -56.68 9.58 33.56
CA THR A 993 -55.50 10.48 33.60
C THR A 993 -54.36 10.04 34.54
N SER A 994 -54.59 9.06 35.41
CA SER A 994 -53.65 8.59 36.45
C SER A 994 -52.83 7.34 36.08
N THR A 995 -53.21 6.58 35.04
CA THR A 995 -52.62 5.25 34.78
C THR A 995 -51.18 5.31 34.24
N VAL A 996 -50.87 6.26 33.35
CA VAL A 996 -49.51 6.48 32.83
C VAL A 996 -48.58 6.98 33.93
N ASN A 997 -49.06 7.85 34.81
CA ASN A 997 -48.28 8.41 35.91
C ASN A 997 -47.82 7.31 36.88
N LEU A 998 -48.70 6.39 37.25
CA LEU A 998 -48.37 5.24 38.11
C LEU A 998 -47.33 4.32 37.46
N LYS A 999 -47.48 4.01 36.16
CA LYS A 999 -46.52 3.17 35.42
C LYS A 999 -45.15 3.84 35.27
N PHE A 1000 -45.12 5.16 35.16
CA PHE A 1000 -43.88 5.92 35.12
C PHE A 1000 -43.14 5.86 36.46
N GLU A 1001 -43.85 5.99 37.58
CA GLU A 1001 -43.26 5.83 38.92
C GLU A 1001 -42.74 4.41 39.18
N GLU A 1002 -43.46 3.38 38.71
CA GLU A 1002 -42.99 2.00 38.76
C GLU A 1002 -41.71 1.80 37.93
N CYS A 1003 -41.64 2.35 36.73
CA CYS A 1003 -40.46 2.30 35.86
C CYS A 1003 -39.23 2.95 36.51
N LEU A 1004 -39.42 3.99 37.34
CA LEU A 1004 -38.32 4.70 37.99
C LEU A 1004 -37.74 4.00 39.22
N LYS A 1005 -38.46 3.04 39.82
CA LYS A 1005 -37.93 2.25 40.95
C LYS A 1005 -36.70 1.44 40.57
N GLU A 1006 -36.52 1.14 39.28
CA GLU A 1006 -35.41 0.37 38.72
C GLU A 1006 -34.21 1.27 38.29
N ILE A 1007 -34.36 2.60 38.34
CA ILE A 1007 -33.35 3.56 37.85
C ILE A 1007 -32.64 4.24 39.04
N GLY A 1008 -31.30 4.11 39.09
CA GLY A 1008 -30.45 4.62 40.17
C GLY A 1008 -30.25 6.14 40.16
N SER A 1009 -29.05 6.60 39.79
CA SER A 1009 -28.59 8.00 39.93
C SER A 1009 -29.34 9.04 39.07
N SER A 1010 -30.00 8.61 37.98
CA SER A 1010 -30.66 9.49 36.99
C SER A 1010 -32.16 9.70 37.21
N ARG A 1011 -32.72 9.17 38.31
CA ARG A 1011 -34.16 9.27 38.63
C ARG A 1011 -34.68 10.71 38.61
N ASN A 1012 -33.94 11.65 39.21
CA ASN A 1012 -34.38 13.05 39.31
C ASN A 1012 -34.47 13.74 37.93
N ILE A 1013 -33.57 13.39 37.00
CA ILE A 1013 -33.55 13.95 35.65
C ILE A 1013 -34.79 13.48 34.88
N TRP A 1014 -35.09 12.18 34.91
CA TRP A 1014 -36.27 11.63 34.25
C TRP A 1014 -37.57 12.18 34.83
N MET A 1015 -37.65 12.32 36.16
CA MET A 1015 -38.79 12.96 36.81
C MET A 1015 -38.95 14.41 36.36
N ALA A 1016 -37.87 15.19 36.28
CA ALA A 1016 -37.95 16.58 35.82
C ALA A 1016 -38.41 16.70 34.35
N VAL A 1017 -37.96 15.80 33.46
CA VAL A 1017 -38.43 15.74 32.06
C VAL A 1017 -39.91 15.37 31.98
N PHE A 1018 -40.37 14.43 32.82
CA PHE A 1018 -41.78 14.08 32.87
C PHE A 1018 -42.64 15.25 33.35
N GLN A 1019 -42.19 15.97 34.37
CA GLN A 1019 -42.85 17.18 34.87
C GLN A 1019 -42.90 18.30 33.82
N LEU A 1020 -41.86 18.44 32.97
CA LEU A 1020 -41.90 19.35 31.82
C LEU A 1020 -43.05 19.02 30.86
N VAL A 1021 -43.23 17.74 30.54
CA VAL A 1021 -44.30 17.28 29.62
C VAL A 1021 -45.68 17.41 30.25
N LEU A 1022 -45.82 17.16 31.55
CA LEU A 1022 -47.06 17.43 32.29
C LEU A 1022 -47.41 18.92 32.27
N GLY A 1023 -46.43 19.79 32.54
CA GLY A 1023 -46.60 21.24 32.40
C GLY A 1023 -47.06 21.63 31.00
N GLN A 1024 -46.46 21.06 29.96
CA GLN A 1024 -46.87 21.28 28.58
C GLN A 1024 -48.29 20.81 28.28
N SER A 1025 -48.71 19.65 28.80
CA SER A 1025 -50.09 19.18 28.63
C SER A 1025 -51.12 20.13 29.27
N TYR A 1026 -50.85 20.61 30.48
CA TYR A 1026 -51.73 21.56 31.15
C TYR A 1026 -51.83 22.89 30.40
N ILE A 1027 -50.73 23.34 29.76
CA ILE A 1027 -50.76 24.52 28.87
C ILE A 1027 -51.69 24.29 27.67
N TRP A 1028 -51.70 23.09 27.07
CA TRP A 1028 -52.63 22.77 25.97
C TRP A 1028 -54.09 22.77 26.42
N ASP A 1029 -54.34 22.31 27.65
CA ASP A 1029 -55.66 22.33 28.29
C ASP A 1029 -56.06 23.71 28.84
N GLN A 1030 -55.19 24.73 28.68
CA GLN A 1030 -55.32 26.09 29.21
C GLN A 1030 -55.34 26.19 30.75
N ASP A 1031 -54.90 25.15 31.47
CA ASP A 1031 -54.77 25.14 32.92
C ASP A 1031 -53.38 25.63 33.36
N MET A 1032 -53.24 26.95 33.46
CA MET A 1032 -51.94 27.58 33.74
C MET A 1032 -51.45 27.35 35.18
N LEU A 1033 -52.34 27.03 36.13
CA LEU A 1033 -51.98 26.90 37.55
C LEU A 1033 -51.31 25.54 37.82
N HIS A 1034 -51.92 24.44 37.36
CA HIS A 1034 -51.29 23.12 37.43
C HIS A 1034 -50.03 23.03 36.53
N ALA A 1035 -49.98 23.81 35.46
CA ALA A 1035 -48.76 23.94 34.65
C ALA A 1035 -47.60 24.56 35.43
N GLU A 1036 -47.85 25.58 36.26
CA GLU A 1036 -46.84 26.18 37.13
C GLU A 1036 -46.36 25.19 38.20
N GLU A 1037 -47.27 24.52 38.90
CA GLU A 1037 -46.93 23.56 39.95
C GLU A 1037 -46.05 22.41 39.44
N ALA A 1038 -46.40 21.84 38.27
CA ALA A 1038 -45.61 20.78 37.64
C ALA A 1038 -44.20 21.26 37.28
N LEU A 1039 -44.07 22.46 36.68
CA LEU A 1039 -42.78 23.01 36.33
C LEU A 1039 -41.94 23.41 37.56
N ALA A 1040 -42.58 23.91 38.63
CA ALA A 1040 -41.92 24.23 39.89
C ALA A 1040 -41.34 22.97 40.55
N GLN A 1041 -42.09 21.86 40.55
CA GLN A 1041 -41.60 20.55 40.98
C GLN A 1041 -40.42 20.09 40.12
N GLY A 1042 -40.50 20.22 38.78
CA GLY A 1042 -39.40 19.92 37.87
C GLY A 1042 -38.11 20.72 38.19
N CYS A 1043 -38.25 22.03 38.45
CA CYS A 1043 -37.15 22.91 38.84
C CYS A 1043 -36.51 22.58 40.19
N SER A 1044 -37.25 21.94 41.12
CA SER A 1044 -36.72 21.51 42.42
C SER A 1044 -35.86 20.23 42.35
N LEU A 1045 -36.06 19.43 41.30
CA LEU A 1045 -35.40 18.13 41.13
C LEU A 1045 -34.05 18.25 40.41
N VAL A 1046 -33.88 19.29 39.58
CA VAL A 1046 -32.70 19.50 38.74
C VAL A 1046 -32.30 20.98 38.75
N ASP A 1047 -31.14 21.28 39.34
CA ASP A 1047 -30.59 22.64 39.42
C ASP A 1047 -29.91 23.11 38.13
N THR A 1048 -29.74 22.23 37.13
CA THR A 1048 -28.82 22.44 36.00
C THR A 1048 -29.49 22.60 34.63
N ASP A 1049 -30.82 22.61 34.52
CA ASP A 1049 -31.50 22.72 33.23
C ASP A 1049 -32.14 24.08 32.98
N SER A 1050 -31.53 24.87 32.09
CA SER A 1050 -32.02 26.19 31.68
C SER A 1050 -33.41 26.19 31.01
N CYS A 1051 -33.83 25.09 30.38
CA CYS A 1051 -35.11 25.03 29.65
C CYS A 1051 -36.30 24.96 30.60
N LEU A 1052 -36.19 24.18 31.67
CA LEU A 1052 -37.19 24.07 32.72
C LEU A 1052 -37.42 25.42 33.41
N PHE A 1053 -36.33 26.08 33.82
CA PHE A 1053 -36.38 27.40 34.44
C PHE A 1053 -36.95 28.47 33.51
N LEU A 1054 -36.67 28.41 32.21
CA LEU A 1054 -37.27 29.31 31.22
C LEU A 1054 -38.79 29.09 31.10
N CYS A 1055 -39.23 27.84 30.96
CA CYS A 1055 -40.66 27.52 30.84
C CYS A 1055 -41.43 27.95 32.10
N HIS A 1056 -40.91 27.61 33.28
CA HIS A 1056 -41.48 28.03 34.57
C HIS A 1056 -41.55 29.56 34.67
N GLY A 1057 -40.45 30.26 34.31
CA GLY A 1057 -40.39 31.72 34.31
C GLY A 1057 -41.44 32.38 33.42
N VAL A 1058 -41.70 31.83 32.23
CA VAL A 1058 -42.70 32.35 31.29
C VAL A 1058 -44.12 32.12 31.78
N ILE A 1059 -44.44 30.93 32.29
CA ILE A 1059 -45.79 30.65 32.81
C ILE A 1059 -46.12 31.57 33.99
N CYS A 1060 -45.17 31.80 34.89
CA CYS A 1060 -45.33 32.76 35.97
C CYS A 1060 -45.58 34.20 35.47
N MET A 1061 -45.00 34.62 34.34
CA MET A 1061 -45.35 35.92 33.73
C MET A 1061 -46.79 35.95 33.20
N GLU A 1062 -47.24 34.88 32.54
CA GLU A 1062 -48.60 34.84 31.99
C GLU A 1062 -49.65 34.73 33.09
N LEU A 1063 -49.39 33.98 34.17
CA LEU A 1063 -50.22 33.95 35.38
C LEU A 1063 -50.29 35.32 36.06
N ALA A 1064 -49.16 36.01 36.17
CA ALA A 1064 -49.14 37.38 36.71
C ALA A 1064 -50.01 38.34 35.88
N LYS A 1065 -50.02 38.17 34.55
CA LYS A 1065 -50.85 38.96 33.63
C LYS A 1065 -52.34 38.62 33.74
N GLN A 1066 -52.70 37.36 33.97
CA GLN A 1066 -54.10 36.92 34.11
C GLN A 1066 -54.70 37.25 35.48
N GLN A 1067 -53.93 37.07 36.56
CA GLN A 1067 -54.42 37.16 37.95
C GLN A 1067 -53.94 38.41 38.71
N SER A 1068 -53.14 39.29 38.08
CA SER A 1068 -52.61 40.54 38.67
C SER A 1068 -51.84 40.37 39.99
N GLY A 1069 -51.10 39.26 40.15
CA GLY A 1069 -50.33 38.94 41.36
C GLY A 1069 -48.84 39.30 41.26
N SER A 1070 -48.32 40.12 42.19
CA SER A 1070 -46.89 40.48 42.26
C SER A 1070 -45.97 39.31 42.64
N GLN A 1071 -46.52 38.28 43.30
CA GLN A 1071 -45.80 37.07 43.71
C GLN A 1071 -45.35 36.21 42.52
N PHE A 1072 -46.17 36.10 41.47
CA PHE A 1072 -45.79 35.36 40.26
C PHE A 1072 -44.72 36.10 39.45
N LEU A 1073 -44.70 37.43 39.46
CA LEU A 1073 -43.63 38.21 38.83
C LEU A 1073 -42.26 38.00 39.51
N SER A 1074 -42.21 37.91 40.85
CA SER A 1074 -40.96 37.65 41.56
C SER A 1074 -40.45 36.22 41.34
N LEU A 1075 -41.35 35.23 41.33
CA LEU A 1075 -41.04 33.85 40.95
C LEU A 1075 -40.52 33.74 39.51
N SER A 1076 -41.13 34.49 38.57
CA SER A 1076 -40.67 34.58 37.19
C SER A 1076 -39.24 35.11 37.09
N VAL A 1077 -38.94 36.25 37.72
CA VAL A 1077 -37.59 36.83 37.70
C VAL A 1077 -36.56 35.87 38.29
N SER A 1078 -36.87 35.22 39.41
CA SER A 1078 -35.96 34.24 40.03
C SER A 1078 -35.66 33.04 39.13
N SER A 1079 -36.66 32.58 38.38
CA SER A 1079 -36.53 31.42 37.48
C SER A 1079 -35.80 31.81 36.20
N LEU A 1080 -36.15 32.94 35.58
CA LEU A 1080 -35.45 33.45 34.40
C LEU A 1080 -33.98 33.79 34.69
N ARG A 1081 -33.66 34.31 35.88
CA ARG A 1081 -32.28 34.58 36.30
C ARG A 1081 -31.49 33.29 36.42
N ARG A 1082 -32.05 32.26 37.07
CA ARG A 1082 -31.44 30.92 37.10
C ARG A 1082 -31.29 30.33 35.70
N ALA A 1083 -32.28 30.49 34.82
CA ALA A 1083 -32.18 30.05 33.42
C ALA A 1083 -30.99 30.72 32.70
N GLN A 1084 -30.75 32.01 32.94
CA GLN A 1084 -29.63 32.75 32.37
C GLN A 1084 -28.28 32.28 32.91
N GLU A 1085 -28.15 32.06 34.22
CA GLU A 1085 -26.91 31.59 34.87
C GLU A 1085 -26.53 30.16 34.47
N VAL A 1086 -27.52 29.29 34.33
CA VAL A 1086 -27.34 27.87 34.04
C VAL A 1086 -27.17 27.59 32.55
N SER A 1087 -27.62 28.49 31.67
CA SER A 1087 -27.55 28.28 30.22
C SER A 1087 -26.10 28.18 29.71
N PRO A 1088 -25.73 27.08 29.02
CA PRO A 1088 -24.37 26.95 28.45
C PRO A 1088 -24.16 27.86 27.24
N ILE A 1089 -25.26 28.27 26.59
CA ILE A 1089 -25.30 29.24 25.49
C ILE A 1089 -26.24 30.34 25.96
N PRO A 1090 -25.80 31.61 26.04
CA PRO A 1090 -26.68 32.70 26.46
C PRO A 1090 -27.83 32.82 25.44
N LEU A 1091 -29.09 32.74 25.90
CA LEU A 1091 -30.27 32.78 25.04
C LEU A 1091 -30.89 34.19 25.05
N PRO A 1092 -31.05 34.86 23.88
CA PRO A 1092 -31.64 36.21 23.80
C PRO A 1092 -33.02 36.34 24.41
N ILE A 1093 -33.85 35.30 24.23
CA ILE A 1093 -35.21 35.33 24.72
C ILE A 1093 -35.27 35.40 26.25
N VAL A 1094 -34.31 34.79 26.95
CA VAL A 1094 -34.25 34.80 28.43
C VAL A 1094 -33.94 36.21 28.92
N SER A 1095 -32.93 36.87 28.34
CA SER A 1095 -32.55 38.24 28.73
C SER A 1095 -33.64 39.26 28.43
N ALA A 1096 -34.34 39.12 27.30
CA ALA A 1096 -35.46 40.00 26.94
C ALA A 1096 -36.67 39.82 27.87
N LEU A 1097 -37.06 38.57 28.17
CA LEU A 1097 -38.16 38.26 29.08
C LEU A 1097 -37.85 38.70 30.51
N LEU A 1098 -36.61 38.53 30.96
CA LEU A 1098 -36.15 38.96 32.27
C LEU A 1098 -36.20 40.49 32.39
N ALA A 1099 -35.75 41.21 31.37
CA ALA A 1099 -35.92 42.66 31.30
C ALA A 1099 -37.40 43.06 31.38
N GLN A 1100 -38.29 42.40 30.64
CA GLN A 1100 -39.72 42.67 30.67
C GLN A 1100 -40.36 42.42 32.05
N ALA A 1101 -39.98 41.33 32.72
CA ALA A 1101 -40.46 41.00 34.07
C ALA A 1101 -39.98 42.03 35.11
N GLU A 1102 -38.70 42.43 35.04
CA GLU A 1102 -38.12 43.44 35.94
C GLU A 1102 -38.66 44.85 35.70
N ALA A 1103 -38.97 45.21 34.46
CA ALA A 1103 -39.67 46.45 34.13
C ALA A 1103 -41.08 46.47 34.73
N SER A 1104 -41.79 45.33 34.68
CA SER A 1104 -43.13 45.17 35.25
C SER A 1104 -43.13 45.27 36.78
N LEU A 1105 -42.00 44.98 37.43
CA LEU A 1105 -41.76 45.19 38.87
C LEU A 1105 -41.25 46.60 39.20
N GLY A 1106 -41.00 47.46 38.20
CA GLY A 1106 -40.54 48.85 38.39
C GLY A 1106 -39.02 49.02 38.53
N SER A 1107 -38.21 47.99 38.29
CA SER A 1107 -36.74 48.07 38.40
C SER A 1107 -36.09 48.56 37.09
N ARG A 1108 -35.93 49.88 36.96
CA ARG A 1108 -35.35 50.49 35.74
C ARG A 1108 -33.89 50.09 35.50
N GLY A 1109 -33.07 49.99 36.56
CA GLY A 1109 -31.64 49.69 36.43
C GLY A 1109 -31.37 48.28 35.93
N GLU A 1110 -32.11 47.29 36.43
CA GLU A 1110 -31.95 45.89 36.01
C GLU A 1110 -32.58 45.65 34.62
N TRP A 1111 -33.70 46.33 34.29
CA TRP A 1111 -34.25 46.35 32.94
C TRP A 1111 -33.21 46.80 31.88
N GLU A 1112 -32.53 47.92 32.10
CA GLU A 1112 -31.49 48.41 31.17
C GLU A 1112 -30.29 47.45 31.07
N ARG A 1113 -29.89 46.83 32.19
CA ARG A 1113 -28.80 45.84 32.22
C ARG A 1113 -29.15 44.61 31.38
N ASN A 1114 -30.35 44.06 31.55
CA ASN A 1114 -30.73 42.82 30.88
C ASN A 1114 -31.01 43.01 29.39
N LEU A 1115 -31.51 44.18 28.98
CA LEU A 1115 -31.55 44.56 27.56
C LEU A 1115 -30.16 44.64 26.91
N ARG A 1116 -29.14 45.15 27.63
CA ARG A 1116 -27.77 45.16 27.10
C ARG A 1116 -27.20 43.74 26.97
N LEU A 1117 -27.50 42.86 27.93
CA LEU A 1117 -27.08 41.46 27.89
C LEU A 1117 -27.74 40.67 26.74
N GLU A 1118 -28.96 41.05 26.34
CA GLU A 1118 -29.64 40.48 25.18
C GLU A 1118 -28.74 40.51 23.93
N TRP A 1119 -28.09 41.64 23.64
CA TRP A 1119 -27.24 41.76 22.45
C TRP A 1119 -26.10 40.74 22.42
N PHE A 1120 -25.42 40.55 23.56
CA PHE A 1120 -24.29 39.62 23.68
C PHE A 1120 -24.71 38.16 23.75
N SER A 1121 -26.00 37.88 23.89
CA SER A 1121 -26.54 36.52 23.89
C SER A 1121 -26.85 35.98 22.50
N TRP A 1122 -26.94 36.83 21.46
CA TRP A 1122 -27.13 36.34 20.09
C TRP A 1122 -25.91 35.52 19.62
N PRO A 1123 -26.07 34.41 18.86
CA PRO A 1123 -24.96 33.68 18.26
C PRO A 1123 -24.10 34.59 17.36
N SER A 1124 -22.76 34.45 17.42
CA SER A 1124 -21.80 35.27 16.64
C SER A 1124 -22.17 35.38 15.16
N ASP A 1125 -22.65 34.28 14.59
CA ASP A 1125 -22.94 34.14 13.16
C ASP A 1125 -24.23 34.87 12.76
N THR A 1126 -25.13 35.09 13.72
CA THR A 1126 -26.45 35.72 13.49
C THR A 1126 -26.49 37.20 13.87
N ARG A 1127 -25.58 37.66 14.74
CA ARG A 1127 -25.47 39.07 15.18
C ARG A 1127 -25.44 40.08 14.02
N PRO A 1128 -24.65 39.88 12.94
CA PRO A 1128 -24.58 40.86 11.86
C PRO A 1128 -25.91 40.95 11.08
N ALA A 1129 -26.62 39.83 10.93
CA ALA A 1129 -27.91 39.80 10.26
C ALA A 1129 -28.98 40.55 11.06
N GLU A 1130 -29.07 40.32 12.37
CA GLU A 1130 -30.03 41.02 13.23
C GLU A 1130 -29.67 42.52 13.37
N LEU A 1131 -28.38 42.88 13.40
CA LEU A 1131 -27.94 44.29 13.34
C LEU A 1131 -28.49 44.99 12.10
N TYR A 1132 -28.31 44.40 10.92
CA TYR A 1132 -28.81 44.96 9.67
C TYR A 1132 -30.35 45.04 9.67
N PHE A 1133 -31.03 44.08 10.28
CA PHE A 1133 -32.48 44.12 10.42
C PHE A 1133 -32.95 45.24 11.38
N GLN A 1134 -32.27 45.48 12.50
CA GLN A 1134 -32.56 46.60 13.38
C GLN A 1134 -32.26 47.96 12.72
N MET A 1135 -31.16 48.06 11.97
CA MET A 1135 -30.85 49.24 11.15
C MET A 1135 -31.93 49.52 10.11
N HIS A 1136 -32.54 48.48 9.52
CA HIS A 1136 -33.70 48.64 8.64
C HIS A 1136 -34.89 49.27 9.38
N LEU A 1137 -35.23 48.79 10.59
CA LEU A 1137 -36.35 49.31 11.38
C LEU A 1137 -36.12 50.77 11.80
N LEU A 1138 -34.91 51.11 12.26
CA LEU A 1138 -34.54 52.49 12.62
C LEU A 1138 -34.59 53.44 11.41
N ALA A 1139 -34.04 53.00 10.26
CA ALA A 1139 -34.10 53.78 9.03
C ALA A 1139 -35.54 54.01 8.51
N ARG A 1140 -36.48 53.13 8.88
CA ARG A 1140 -37.91 53.28 8.55
C ARG A 1140 -38.62 54.27 9.49
N GLN A 1141 -38.29 54.29 10.78
CA GLN A 1141 -38.88 55.23 11.76
C GLN A 1141 -38.47 56.69 11.51
N LEU A 1142 -37.24 56.92 11.02
CA LEU A 1142 -36.72 58.27 10.73
C LEU A 1142 -37.37 58.97 9.52
N LYS A 1143 -38.18 58.29 8.69
CA LYS A 1143 -38.90 58.90 7.56
C LYS A 1143 -40.15 59.72 7.97
N GLY A 1144 -40.49 59.80 9.26
CA GLY A 1144 -41.77 60.31 9.75
C GLY A 1144 -41.77 61.69 10.44
N GLY A 1145 -40.70 62.49 10.41
CA GLY A 1145 -40.71 63.81 11.06
C GLY A 1145 -39.79 64.82 10.37
N PRO A 1146 -40.24 66.08 10.13
CA PRO A 1146 -39.34 67.17 9.81
C PRO A 1146 -38.75 67.68 11.13
N ASP A 1147 -37.43 67.80 11.17
CA ASP A 1147 -36.57 68.37 12.23
C ASP A 1147 -35.77 67.34 13.04
N SER A 1148 -34.54 67.09 12.58
CA SER A 1148 -33.33 67.35 13.38
C SER A 1148 -32.09 66.74 12.71
N SER A 1149 -31.06 67.56 12.62
CA SER A 1149 -29.71 67.27 12.20
C SER A 1149 -29.00 66.29 13.14
N LEU A 1150 -28.77 65.06 12.68
CA LEU A 1150 -27.76 64.15 13.22
C LEU A 1150 -26.97 63.56 12.05
N GLY A 1151 -25.74 64.07 11.88
CA GLY A 1151 -24.81 63.67 10.83
C GLY A 1151 -24.29 62.24 11.04
N VAL A 1152 -25.00 61.26 10.48
CA VAL A 1152 -24.44 59.96 10.12
C VAL A 1152 -25.05 59.60 8.76
N GLY A 1153 -24.20 59.53 7.73
CA GLY A 1153 -24.61 59.37 6.33
C GLY A 1153 -25.36 58.07 6.05
N PHE A 1154 -26.69 58.08 6.19
CA PHE A 1154 -27.57 57.03 5.68
C PHE A 1154 -27.80 57.22 4.18
N HIS A 1155 -26.76 57.05 3.36
CA HIS A 1155 -26.89 57.03 1.88
C HIS A 1155 -27.53 55.74 1.34
N ARG A 1156 -28.27 54.98 2.16
CA ARG A 1156 -28.79 53.66 1.80
C ARG A 1156 -30.26 53.53 2.16
N THR A 1157 -31.05 53.08 1.19
CA THR A 1157 -32.48 52.85 1.37
C THR A 1157 -32.73 51.75 2.42
N PRO A 1158 -33.79 51.84 3.24
CA PRO A 1158 -34.12 50.80 4.22
C PRO A 1158 -34.14 49.38 3.62
N GLN A 1159 -34.57 49.24 2.36
CA GLN A 1159 -34.57 47.98 1.62
C GLN A 1159 -33.18 47.32 1.48
N THR A 1160 -32.10 48.10 1.40
CA THR A 1160 -30.74 47.53 1.28
C THR A 1160 -30.27 46.86 2.56
N TRP A 1161 -30.68 47.37 3.73
CA TRP A 1161 -30.34 46.78 5.02
C TRP A 1161 -31.01 45.43 5.22
N ILE A 1162 -32.28 45.30 4.83
CA ILE A 1162 -33.00 44.01 4.93
C ILE A 1162 -32.47 42.97 3.92
N LEU A 1163 -32.05 43.37 2.73
CA LEU A 1163 -31.39 42.47 1.77
C LEU A 1163 -30.04 41.95 2.31
N ARG A 1164 -29.27 42.78 3.01
CA ARG A 1164 -28.03 42.33 3.69
C ARG A 1164 -28.32 41.38 4.84
N ALA A 1165 -29.36 41.64 5.64
CA ALA A 1165 -29.80 40.72 6.68
C ALA A 1165 -30.16 39.34 6.10
N ILE A 1166 -30.87 39.31 4.97
CA ILE A 1166 -31.19 38.08 4.22
C ILE A 1166 -29.93 37.40 3.67
N HIS A 1167 -28.98 38.15 3.12
CA HIS A 1167 -27.75 37.56 2.60
C HIS A 1167 -26.90 36.91 3.69
N VAL A 1168 -26.83 37.52 4.87
CA VAL A 1168 -26.07 36.97 6.01
C VAL A 1168 -26.81 35.80 6.66
N ASN A 1169 -28.14 35.84 6.73
CA ASN A 1169 -28.93 34.73 7.25
C ASN A 1169 -30.21 34.50 6.41
N PRO A 1170 -30.10 33.74 5.31
CA PRO A 1170 -31.21 33.52 4.38
C PRO A 1170 -32.29 32.60 4.93
N SER A 1171 -32.00 31.87 6.02
CA SER A 1171 -32.96 30.95 6.65
C SER A 1171 -34.04 31.66 7.48
N CYS A 1172 -33.84 32.94 7.84
CA CYS A 1172 -34.76 33.66 8.71
C CYS A 1172 -36.00 34.18 7.94
N SER A 1173 -37.14 33.52 8.14
CA SER A 1173 -38.40 33.87 7.48
C SER A 1173 -38.91 35.29 7.79
N ARG A 1174 -38.52 35.87 8.94
CA ARG A 1174 -38.90 37.24 9.35
C ARG A 1174 -38.38 38.29 8.37
N TYR A 1175 -37.13 38.14 7.92
CA TYR A 1175 -36.52 39.10 6.98
C TYR A 1175 -37.20 39.04 5.61
N TRP A 1176 -37.49 37.83 5.14
CA TRP A 1176 -38.22 37.61 3.87
C TRP A 1176 -39.65 38.14 3.90
N LYS A 1177 -40.41 37.88 4.98
CA LYS A 1177 -41.78 38.40 5.15
C LYS A 1177 -41.82 39.93 5.10
N LEU A 1178 -40.82 40.58 5.68
CA LEU A 1178 -40.78 42.04 5.76
C LEU A 1178 -40.25 42.68 4.47
N LEU A 1179 -39.36 42.01 3.72
CA LEU A 1179 -39.02 42.37 2.33
C LEU A 1179 -40.27 42.32 1.42
N TYR A 1180 -41.08 41.26 1.53
CA TYR A 1180 -42.34 41.12 0.79
C TYR A 1180 -43.31 42.27 1.10
N LYS A 1181 -43.45 42.67 2.37
CA LYS A 1181 -44.26 43.83 2.79
C LYS A 1181 -43.71 45.20 2.37
N THR A 1182 -42.50 45.27 1.80
CA THR A 1182 -41.92 46.54 1.29
C THR A 1182 -41.93 46.63 -0.24
N LYS A 1183 -42.40 45.58 -0.94
CA LYS A 1183 -42.62 45.55 -2.40
C LYS A 1183 -44.10 45.75 -2.80
N VAL A 1184 -45.01 45.53 -1.87
CA VAL A 1184 -46.43 45.96 -1.91
C VAL A 1184 -46.51 47.30 -1.22
#